data_AF-A0A0H3F4J5-F1
#
_entry.id   AF-A0A0H3F4J5-F1
#
_cell.length_a   1.000
_cell.length_b   1.000
_cell.length_c   1.000
_cell.angle_alpha   90.00
_cell.angle_beta   90.00
_cell.angle_gamma   90.00
#
_symmetry.space_group_name_H-M   'P 1'
#
loop_
_entity.id
_entity.type
_entity.pdbx_description
1 polymer ?
#
loop_
_entity_poly.entity_id
_entity_poly.type
_entity_poly.pdbx_seq_one_letter_code
_entity_poly.pdbx_strand_id
1 'polypeptide(L)'
;MINRRELIAGITGGVVSAGLFKAVEINPDKMISASNIMALRNLSAPADRTCAMVLGYYFAGDGAPKLVYWDANSEKEANQGTVISSLKSAKGRWLQLHNGVMDFRQFGIVNRQNAADAALKAMISDPLIHRIEAHTSLNFMSRHRFNRSNITLDFNGQTVTATGLETLADAKNNYLSAIFFFRGIAEEKTSISLLRDPLPLLSEIYPVDDSSLYPVGQWYCLESDKVSGHWERKIQRLVQVTEQIDETHIRLNYRSGWALDAQSQLHWRKVTPVENVCIQNMHYFAEGQLANSSSQPVAFEYAIYCDVLNVHAQGTFWSVIFRRWNTFFRTEQCSLTNPPSVSWGGAGYLTQQIYCQYGVITDCTASNARHLNDFTASSSCVVKHCHSNGDSSGAFVTHGQYEHDLHFTANSGILTLANSGKPWGQSAARIVINQHHCSMLTADTHVTDLTLTDVHIYRSVEQDNLGILRLNCDGLTVQNCSLSGELTLLQNSQRSIKMNVFENCGFVLDPRHDSTISNLAPDDPFIVSHPAAEARNSINGRSLLYFSHCQFKGTDKDVSLLIKNKEVNFNACRLENVSLILTADEPQKIVINGDSTLSSDQASRPLLSRTGEHPVTWRLGPMQTEVTGDDQLHIHITAGINHYQAHHVTFTHGKRLFTDKAFSRPSYFIEQNNIMINTRSVVPASTGAHIVVENTEI
;
A
#
# COMPACT_ATOMS: atom_id res chain seq x y z
N MET A 1 -11.24 59.86 -6.81
CA MET A 1 -11.64 58.58 -6.18
C MET A 1 -11.10 57.48 -7.06
N ILE A 2 -10.13 56.69 -6.59
CA ILE A 2 -9.58 55.56 -7.36
C ILE A 2 -10.46 54.34 -7.08
N ASN A 3 -10.83 53.59 -8.12
CA ASN A 3 -11.66 52.41 -7.99
C ASN A 3 -10.90 51.29 -7.24
N ARG A 4 -11.57 50.61 -6.30
CA ARG A 4 -11.05 49.45 -5.56
C ARG A 4 -10.40 48.39 -6.48
N ARG A 5 -10.89 48.21 -7.71
CA ARG A 5 -10.29 47.30 -8.72
C ARG A 5 -8.92 47.74 -9.24
N GLU A 6 -8.68 49.04 -9.37
CA GLU A 6 -7.42 49.57 -9.91
C GLU A 6 -6.29 49.52 -8.87
N LEU A 7 -6.64 49.63 -7.57
CA LEU A 7 -5.69 49.53 -6.46
C LEU A 7 -5.20 48.09 -6.21
N ILE A 8 -6.06 47.10 -6.48
CA ILE A 8 -5.77 45.66 -6.28
C ILE A 8 -4.87 45.10 -7.39
N ALA A 9 -4.93 45.66 -8.60
CA ALA A 9 -4.24 45.11 -9.79
C ALA A 9 -2.70 45.17 -9.75
N GLY A 10 -2.09 45.90 -8.81
CA GLY A 10 -0.64 46.04 -8.76
C GLY A 10 0.01 45.73 -7.41
N ILE A 11 -0.57 44.80 -6.65
CA ILE A 11 0.02 44.17 -5.47
C ILE A 11 0.22 42.68 -5.79
N THR A 12 1.27 42.35 -6.55
CA THR A 12 1.76 40.98 -6.75
C THR A 12 3.08 40.81 -5.99
N GLY A 13 3.08 39.87 -5.04
CA GLY A 13 4.22 39.14 -4.47
C GLY A 13 5.49 39.88 -4.06
N GLY A 14 5.81 39.88 -2.75
CA GLY A 14 7.17 39.91 -2.18
C GLY A 14 8.07 41.14 -2.39
N VAL A 15 7.81 41.94 -3.42
CA VAL A 15 8.47 43.19 -3.73
C VAL A 15 7.34 44.18 -3.98
N VAL A 16 7.40 45.33 -3.31
CA VAL A 16 6.54 46.50 -3.50
C VAL A 16 6.25 46.69 -5.00
N SER A 17 5.13 46.15 -5.51
CA SER A 17 4.89 46.11 -6.95
C SER A 17 4.50 47.50 -7.46
N ALA A 18 4.78 47.75 -8.73
CA ALA A 18 4.58 49.01 -9.44
C ALA A 18 3.17 49.63 -9.29
N GLY A 19 2.15 48.90 -8.84
CA GLY A 19 0.84 49.48 -8.50
C GLY A 19 0.84 50.32 -7.23
N LEU A 20 1.71 50.01 -6.26
CA LEU A 20 1.88 50.79 -5.04
C LEU A 20 2.50 52.15 -5.34
N PHE A 21 3.48 52.20 -6.24
CA PHE A 21 4.07 53.45 -6.74
C PHE A 21 3.05 54.28 -7.53
N LYS A 22 2.18 53.63 -8.32
CA LYS A 22 1.07 54.29 -9.02
C LYS A 22 0.01 54.86 -8.06
N ALA A 23 -0.30 54.17 -6.96
CA ALA A 23 -1.22 54.67 -5.94
C ALA A 23 -0.67 55.88 -5.17
N VAL A 24 0.65 55.89 -4.92
CA VAL A 24 1.38 57.04 -4.36
C VAL A 24 1.43 58.21 -5.35
N GLU A 25 1.61 57.96 -6.65
CA GLU A 25 1.62 58.99 -7.70
C GLU A 25 0.25 59.68 -7.90
N ILE A 26 -0.87 58.98 -7.74
CA ILE A 26 -2.20 59.54 -8.05
C ILE A 26 -2.75 60.43 -6.92
N ASN A 27 -2.24 60.32 -5.68
CA ASN A 27 -2.64 61.21 -4.57
C ASN A 27 -1.68 61.19 -3.36
N PRO A 28 -0.48 61.82 -3.46
CA PRO A 28 0.50 61.81 -2.38
C PRO A 28 -0.02 62.45 -1.08
N ASP A 29 -0.97 63.40 -1.16
CA ASP A 29 -1.51 64.13 -0.01
C ASP A 29 -2.53 63.34 0.85
N LYS A 30 -2.90 62.11 0.45
CA LYS A 30 -3.90 61.27 1.16
C LYS A 30 -3.37 59.93 1.65
N MET A 31 -2.06 59.68 1.54
CA MET A 31 -1.45 58.44 2.02
C MET A 31 -0.54 58.71 3.21
N ILE A 32 -0.87 58.12 4.36
CA ILE A 32 -0.07 58.24 5.58
C ILE A 32 0.99 57.14 5.59
N SER A 33 2.18 57.41 6.11
CA SER A 33 3.19 56.38 6.37
C SER A 33 3.32 56.13 7.87
N ALA A 34 3.41 54.87 8.26
CA ALA A 34 3.68 54.43 9.62
C ALA A 34 4.84 53.43 9.60
N SER A 35 5.83 53.62 10.49
CA SER A 35 6.99 52.73 10.56
C SER A 35 6.61 51.31 10.99
N ASN A 36 5.57 51.15 11.80
CA ASN A 36 5.10 49.87 12.32
C ASN A 36 3.62 49.93 12.76
N ILE A 37 3.07 48.80 13.21
CA ILE A 37 1.68 48.70 13.70
C ILE A 37 1.44 49.63 14.88
N MET A 38 2.36 49.71 15.85
CA MET A 38 2.18 50.59 17.02
C MET A 38 2.08 52.08 16.61
N ALA A 39 2.89 52.52 15.66
CA ALA A 39 2.83 53.86 15.11
C ALA A 39 1.50 54.13 14.41
N LEU A 40 1.03 53.19 13.57
CA LEU A 40 -0.28 53.27 12.91
C LEU A 40 -1.42 53.38 13.93
N ARG A 41 -1.40 52.56 14.98
CA ARG A 41 -2.42 52.53 16.03
C ARG A 41 -2.48 53.83 16.85
N ASN A 42 -1.35 54.54 16.96
CA ASN A 42 -1.25 55.80 17.68
C ASN A 42 -1.71 57.03 16.88
N LEU A 43 -1.98 56.89 15.57
CA LEU A 43 -2.55 57.96 14.77
C LEU A 43 -3.95 58.33 15.28
N SER A 44 -4.25 59.63 15.28
CA SER A 44 -5.62 60.12 15.42
C SER A 44 -6.48 59.55 14.30
N ALA A 45 -7.75 59.25 14.60
CA ALA A 45 -8.68 58.71 13.60
C ALA A 45 -8.75 59.64 12.38
N PRO A 46 -8.30 59.18 11.20
CA PRO A 46 -8.32 60.02 10.00
C PRO A 46 -9.73 60.03 9.37
N ALA A 47 -9.88 60.77 8.27
CA ALA A 47 -11.07 60.70 7.44
C ALA A 47 -11.30 59.26 6.92
N ASP A 48 -12.56 58.88 6.73
CA ASP A 48 -12.91 57.57 6.19
C ASP A 48 -12.20 57.33 4.85
N ARG A 49 -11.78 56.07 4.61
CA ARG A 49 -11.02 55.63 3.43
C ARG A 49 -9.64 56.25 3.25
N THR A 50 -9.09 56.93 4.26
CA THR A 50 -7.66 57.28 4.26
C THR A 50 -6.81 56.02 4.19
N CYS A 51 -5.83 55.98 3.30
CA CYS A 51 -4.90 54.86 3.19
C CYS A 51 -3.63 55.12 4.01
N ALA A 52 -3.05 54.06 4.57
CA ALA A 52 -1.74 54.12 5.19
C ALA A 52 -0.83 52.98 4.72
N MET A 53 0.43 53.32 4.47
CA MET A 53 1.53 52.38 4.27
C MET A 53 2.16 52.07 5.61
N VAL A 54 2.14 50.80 6.02
CA VAL A 54 2.87 50.32 7.20
C VAL A 54 4.13 49.61 6.72
N LEU A 55 5.29 50.07 7.18
CA LEU A 55 6.59 49.58 6.69
C LEU A 55 7.06 48.27 7.35
N GLY A 56 6.36 47.81 8.39
CA GLY A 56 6.62 46.56 9.10
C GLY A 56 5.65 46.32 10.26
N TYR A 57 5.79 45.23 11.00
CA TYR A 57 4.92 44.92 12.14
C TYR A 57 5.41 45.55 13.44
N TYR A 58 6.65 45.28 13.82
CA TYR A 58 7.34 45.82 14.99
C TYR A 58 8.26 46.98 14.63
N PHE A 59 8.97 46.88 13.51
CA PHE A 59 9.84 47.94 13.00
C PHE A 59 9.86 47.92 11.47
N ALA A 60 10.20 49.06 10.86
CA ALA A 60 10.25 49.18 9.41
C ALA A 60 11.28 48.19 8.83
N GLY A 61 10.86 47.37 7.86
CA GLY A 61 11.74 46.39 7.21
C GLY A 61 11.80 45.00 7.87
N ASP A 62 10.95 44.69 8.86
CA ASP A 62 10.85 43.34 9.45
C ASP A 62 10.16 42.29 8.55
N GLY A 63 9.95 42.62 7.27
CA GLY A 63 9.33 41.74 6.29
C GLY A 63 7.79 41.68 6.35
N ALA A 64 7.15 42.54 7.14
CA ALA A 64 5.69 42.61 7.26
C ALA A 64 5.06 43.92 6.72
N PRO A 65 5.49 44.49 5.58
CA PRO A 65 4.87 45.69 5.07
C PRO A 65 3.42 45.42 4.65
N LYS A 66 2.55 46.42 4.80
CA LYS A 66 1.15 46.30 4.38
C LYS A 66 0.53 47.65 4.05
N LEU A 67 -0.42 47.60 3.11
CA LEU A 67 -1.32 48.70 2.83
C LEU A 67 -2.63 48.49 3.58
N VAL A 68 -3.08 49.51 4.30
CA VAL A 68 -4.35 49.50 5.04
C VAL A 68 -5.17 50.72 4.65
N TYR A 69 -6.48 50.66 4.84
CA TYR A 69 -7.34 51.84 4.81
C TYR A 69 -8.16 51.95 6.09
N TRP A 70 -8.47 53.17 6.49
CA TRP A 70 -9.35 53.44 7.62
C TRP A 70 -10.80 53.25 7.21
N ASP A 71 -11.53 52.41 7.95
CA ASP A 71 -12.99 52.32 7.90
C ASP A 71 -13.53 52.86 9.22
N ALA A 72 -14.10 54.06 9.19
CA ALA A 72 -14.58 54.77 10.36
C ALA A 72 -15.75 54.06 11.06
N ASN A 73 -16.49 53.22 10.33
CA ASN A 73 -17.67 52.51 10.82
C ASN A 73 -17.40 51.03 11.14
N SER A 74 -16.19 50.54 10.87
CA SER A 74 -15.87 49.14 11.12
C SER A 74 -15.87 48.82 12.60
N GLU A 75 -16.66 47.80 12.96
CA GLU A 75 -16.74 47.20 14.29
C GLU A 75 -16.09 45.81 14.31
N LYS A 76 -15.36 45.43 13.25
CA LYS A 76 -14.68 44.13 13.18
C LYS A 76 -13.74 43.96 14.37
N GLU A 77 -13.72 42.76 14.94
CA GLU A 77 -12.78 42.38 15.99
C GLU A 77 -11.34 42.56 15.49
N ALA A 78 -10.52 43.21 16.30
CA ALA A 78 -9.15 43.53 15.91
C ALA A 78 -8.24 42.32 16.16
N ASN A 79 -7.59 41.85 15.11
CA ASN A 79 -6.60 40.76 15.15
C ASN A 79 -5.16 41.29 15.00
N GLN A 80 -5.00 42.61 14.86
CA GLN A 80 -3.74 43.35 14.67
C GLN A 80 -2.93 42.98 13.42
N GLY A 81 -3.40 42.03 12.61
CA GLY A 81 -2.85 41.72 11.30
C GLY A 81 -3.66 42.38 10.18
N THR A 82 -4.81 41.80 9.84
CA THR A 82 -5.71 42.31 8.79
C THR A 82 -6.73 43.33 9.28
N VAL A 83 -7.04 43.31 10.58
CA VAL A 83 -7.95 44.26 11.25
C VAL A 83 -7.22 44.86 12.45
N ILE A 84 -6.84 46.13 12.35
CA ILE A 84 -6.00 46.82 13.33
C ILE A 84 -6.83 47.92 14.01
N SER A 85 -6.84 47.92 15.34
CA SER A 85 -7.59 48.90 16.14
C SER A 85 -6.76 50.15 16.43
N SER A 86 -7.40 51.32 16.45
CA SER A 86 -6.75 52.55 16.94
C SER A 86 -6.63 52.52 18.47
N LEU A 87 -5.56 53.13 19.00
CA LEU A 87 -5.41 53.44 20.43
C LEU A 87 -6.06 54.79 20.79
N LYS A 88 -6.46 55.58 19.79
CA LYS A 88 -7.06 56.92 19.95
C LYS A 88 -8.57 56.93 19.78
N SER A 89 -9.16 55.84 19.28
CA SER A 89 -10.60 55.69 19.08
C SER A 89 -11.05 54.26 19.35
N ALA A 90 -12.19 54.11 20.05
CA ALA A 90 -12.82 52.81 20.26
C ALA A 90 -13.52 52.28 18.99
N LYS A 91 -13.99 53.19 18.12
CA LYS A 91 -14.67 52.88 16.85
C LYS A 91 -13.74 53.06 15.65
N GLY A 92 -14.04 52.32 14.59
CA GLY A 92 -13.28 52.31 13.34
C GLY A 92 -12.07 51.38 13.41
N ARG A 93 -11.67 50.88 12.23
CA ARG A 93 -10.54 49.95 12.07
C ARG A 93 -9.71 50.32 10.86
N TRP A 94 -8.42 50.08 10.98
CA TRP A 94 -7.54 49.95 9.82
C TRP A 94 -7.72 48.54 9.25
N LEU A 95 -8.19 48.46 8.01
CA LEU A 95 -8.43 47.20 7.31
C LEU A 95 -7.35 47.02 6.25
N GLN A 96 -6.68 45.87 6.27
CA GLN A 96 -5.64 45.54 5.31
C GLN A 96 -6.24 45.31 3.93
N LEU A 97 -5.57 45.86 2.92
CA LEU A 97 -5.79 45.54 1.51
C LEU A 97 -4.84 44.40 1.13
N HIS A 98 -5.40 43.29 0.65
CA HIS A 98 -4.66 42.13 0.19
C HIS A 98 -5.30 41.54 -1.07
N ASN A 99 -4.50 40.81 -1.83
CA ASN A 99 -4.90 40.11 -3.05
C ASN A 99 -5.37 38.66 -2.80
N GLY A 100 -5.37 38.23 -1.53
CA GLY A 100 -5.72 36.86 -1.14
C GLY A 100 -4.52 35.98 -0.74
N VAL A 101 -3.30 36.54 -0.79
CA VAL A 101 -2.09 35.94 -0.22
C VAL A 101 -1.73 36.66 1.09
N MET A 102 -1.40 35.90 2.13
CA MET A 102 -1.12 36.43 3.47
C MET A 102 0.10 35.77 4.10
N ASP A 103 0.85 36.52 4.92
CA ASP A 103 2.08 36.06 5.58
C ASP A 103 1.93 36.16 7.11
N PHE A 104 2.37 35.14 7.85
CA PHE A 104 2.39 35.13 9.31
C PHE A 104 3.10 36.33 9.96
N ARG A 105 4.16 36.87 9.34
CA ARG A 105 4.86 38.08 9.82
C ARG A 105 3.95 39.30 9.87
N GLN A 106 2.91 39.33 9.04
CA GLN A 106 1.91 40.39 9.04
C GLN A 106 1.04 40.40 10.31
N PHE A 107 1.15 39.38 11.14
CA PHE A 107 0.54 39.28 12.48
C PHE A 107 1.60 39.35 13.60
N GLY A 108 2.84 39.72 13.30
CA GLY A 108 3.94 39.81 14.26
C GLY A 108 4.59 38.47 14.57
N ILE A 109 4.31 37.42 13.81
CA ILE A 109 4.99 36.14 13.96
C ILE A 109 6.27 36.18 13.14
N VAL A 110 7.36 36.59 13.79
CA VAL A 110 8.69 36.72 13.16
C VAL A 110 9.64 35.58 13.54
N ASN A 111 9.20 34.69 14.42
CA ASN A 111 9.92 33.52 14.92
C ASN A 111 8.95 32.58 15.66
N ARG A 112 9.46 31.44 16.15
CA ARG A 112 8.67 30.39 16.82
C ARG A 112 8.34 30.66 18.30
N GLN A 113 8.79 31.77 18.87
CA GLN A 113 8.60 32.08 20.29
C GLN A 113 7.14 32.44 20.60
N ASN A 114 6.46 33.08 19.65
CA ASN A 114 5.05 33.40 19.75
C ASN A 114 4.22 32.37 18.99
N ALA A 115 3.12 31.93 19.60
CA ALA A 115 2.19 30.99 19.00
C ALA A 115 1.50 31.59 17.76
N ALA A 116 1.49 30.86 16.65
CA ALA A 116 0.93 31.29 15.37
C ALA A 116 -0.58 31.04 15.24
N ASP A 117 -1.19 30.40 16.24
CA ASP A 117 -2.59 29.95 16.28
C ASP A 117 -3.60 31.07 15.94
N ALA A 118 -3.47 32.24 16.55
CA ALA A 118 -4.39 33.36 16.36
C ALA A 118 -4.27 33.96 14.94
N ALA A 119 -3.03 34.03 14.42
CA ALA A 119 -2.76 34.49 13.06
C ALA A 119 -3.39 33.53 12.04
N LEU A 120 -3.15 32.21 12.18
CA LEU A 120 -3.74 31.20 11.31
C LEU A 120 -5.26 31.27 11.31
N LYS A 121 -5.89 31.34 12.50
CA LYS A 121 -7.34 31.43 12.63
C LYS A 121 -7.89 32.67 11.93
N ALA A 122 -7.24 33.82 12.09
CA ALA A 122 -7.65 35.05 11.43
C ALA A 122 -7.55 34.95 9.91
N MET A 123 -6.47 34.37 9.38
CA MET A 123 -6.26 34.21 7.95
C MET A 123 -7.23 33.20 7.31
N ILE A 124 -7.46 32.06 7.96
CA ILE A 124 -8.39 31.03 7.44
C ILE A 124 -9.85 31.50 7.46
N SER A 125 -10.20 32.37 8.43
CA SER A 125 -11.57 32.90 8.53
C SER A 125 -11.88 33.97 7.47
N ASP A 126 -10.87 34.50 6.77
CA ASP A 126 -11.09 35.45 5.68
C ASP A 126 -11.34 34.70 4.36
N PRO A 127 -12.56 34.77 3.80
CA PRO A 127 -12.91 34.01 2.59
C PRO A 127 -12.18 34.52 1.34
N LEU A 128 -11.59 35.72 1.37
CA LEU A 128 -10.82 36.28 0.26
C LEU A 128 -9.37 35.77 0.25
N ILE A 129 -8.91 35.16 1.34
CA ILE A 129 -7.59 34.54 1.40
C ILE A 129 -7.68 33.13 0.79
N HIS A 130 -6.86 32.92 -0.24
CA HIS A 130 -6.70 31.64 -0.93
C HIS A 130 -5.31 31.04 -0.71
N ARG A 131 -4.36 31.79 -0.14
CA ARG A 131 -2.99 31.32 0.15
C ARG A 131 -2.43 31.98 1.41
N ILE A 132 -1.85 31.16 2.29
CA ILE A 132 -1.15 31.58 3.50
C ILE A 132 0.29 31.10 3.40
N GLU A 133 1.23 31.99 3.67
CA GLU A 133 2.66 31.74 3.54
C GLU A 133 3.39 31.92 4.87
N ALA A 134 4.34 31.03 5.15
CA ALA A 134 5.32 31.22 6.21
C ALA A 134 6.67 31.63 5.62
N HIS A 135 7.32 32.61 6.25
CA HIS A 135 8.69 33.03 5.93
C HIS A 135 9.59 33.03 7.16
N THR A 136 9.09 32.48 8.26
CA THR A 136 9.78 32.28 9.55
C THR A 136 9.31 30.96 10.16
N SER A 137 10.10 30.40 11.07
CA SER A 137 9.67 29.24 11.84
C SER A 137 8.42 29.55 12.68
N LEU A 138 7.52 28.58 12.79
CA LEU A 138 6.23 28.72 13.46
C LEU A 138 6.09 27.71 14.60
N ASN A 139 5.37 28.11 15.66
CA ASN A 139 4.91 27.20 16.69
C ASN A 139 3.38 27.25 16.78
N PHE A 140 2.73 26.10 16.91
CA PHE A 140 1.30 25.98 17.16
C PHE A 140 1.03 25.28 18.49
N MET A 141 0.13 25.86 19.28
CA MET A 141 -0.21 25.33 20.62
C MET A 141 -1.60 24.69 20.68
N SER A 142 -2.35 24.71 19.59
CA SER A 142 -3.71 24.19 19.48
C SER A 142 -3.85 23.20 18.34
N ARG A 143 -4.85 22.32 18.44
CA ARG A 143 -5.32 21.50 17.32
C ARG A 143 -6.40 22.24 16.56
N HIS A 144 -6.10 22.63 15.33
CA HIS A 144 -7.06 23.42 14.55
C HIS A 144 -7.91 22.54 13.67
N ARG A 145 -9.24 22.75 13.75
CA ARG A 145 -10.22 22.10 12.88
C ARG A 145 -10.89 23.13 11.98
N PHE A 146 -10.82 22.88 10.68
CA PHE A 146 -11.31 23.76 9.62
C PHE A 146 -12.30 23.04 8.72
N ASN A 147 -13.34 23.73 8.30
CA ASN A 147 -14.26 23.33 7.22
C ASN A 147 -14.02 24.17 5.95
N ARG A 148 -12.81 24.71 5.80
CA ARG A 148 -12.44 25.64 4.74
C ARG A 148 -11.92 24.88 3.51
N SER A 149 -12.51 25.17 2.35
CA SER A 149 -12.05 24.75 1.02
C SER A 149 -11.26 25.85 0.31
N ASN A 150 -10.57 25.49 -0.77
CA ASN A 150 -9.89 26.40 -1.71
C ASN A 150 -8.80 27.25 -1.03
N ILE A 151 -7.88 26.59 -0.33
CA ILE A 151 -6.79 27.27 0.39
C ILE A 151 -5.48 26.50 0.33
N THR A 152 -4.38 27.22 0.10
CA THR A 152 -3.02 26.70 0.21
C THR A 152 -2.35 27.21 1.48
N LEU A 153 -1.78 26.31 2.29
CA LEU A 153 -0.81 26.64 3.33
C LEU A 153 0.58 26.27 2.81
N ASP A 154 1.38 27.28 2.47
CA ASP A 154 2.75 27.13 2.00
C ASP A 154 3.73 27.56 3.09
N PHE A 155 4.49 26.62 3.62
CA PHE A 155 5.44 26.90 4.69
C PHE A 155 6.81 27.35 4.17
N ASN A 156 7.02 27.42 2.84
CA ASN A 156 8.27 27.85 2.19
C ASN A 156 9.56 27.26 2.82
N GLY A 157 9.53 25.98 3.18
CA GLY A 157 10.65 25.28 3.80
C GLY A 157 10.92 25.70 5.25
N GLN A 158 9.96 26.32 5.93
CA GLN A 158 10.10 26.72 7.33
C GLN A 158 9.78 25.57 8.28
N THR A 159 10.45 25.64 9.44
CA THR A 159 10.19 24.75 10.57
C THR A 159 8.84 25.05 11.21
N VAL A 160 8.07 24.00 11.46
CA VAL A 160 6.83 24.03 12.26
C VAL A 160 7.01 23.13 13.48
N THR A 161 6.72 23.66 14.67
CA THR A 161 6.75 22.94 15.95
C THR A 161 5.39 22.97 16.64
N ALA A 162 5.26 22.11 17.66
CA ALA A 162 4.08 22.01 18.50
C ALA A 162 4.42 22.13 20.00
N THR A 163 5.34 23.03 20.34
CA THR A 163 5.77 23.29 21.70
C THR A 163 4.60 23.80 22.54
N GLY A 164 4.33 23.12 23.66
CA GLY A 164 3.24 23.48 24.56
C GLY A 164 1.85 23.19 24.00
N LEU A 165 1.76 22.29 23.01
CA LEU A 165 0.50 21.77 22.51
C LEU A 165 -0.34 21.16 23.64
N GLU A 166 -1.64 21.43 23.64
CA GLU A 166 -2.58 20.90 24.64
C GLU A 166 -2.49 19.36 24.77
N THR A 167 -2.50 18.85 26.00
CA THR A 167 -2.49 17.41 26.29
C THR A 167 -3.91 16.84 26.21
N LEU A 168 -4.06 15.71 25.53
CA LEU A 168 -5.34 15.02 25.43
C LEU A 168 -5.65 14.23 26.71
N ALA A 169 -6.87 14.37 27.23
CA ALA A 169 -7.33 13.62 28.41
C ALA A 169 -7.45 12.11 28.14
N ASP A 170 -7.82 11.72 26.90
CA ASP A 170 -7.90 10.34 26.45
C ASP A 170 -7.29 10.20 25.05
N ALA A 171 -6.07 9.66 24.97
CA ALA A 171 -5.38 9.48 23.69
C ALA A 171 -5.96 8.35 22.84
N LYS A 172 -6.57 7.32 23.44
CA LYS A 172 -7.09 6.17 22.69
C LYS A 172 -8.30 6.55 21.84
N ASN A 173 -9.11 7.48 22.34
CA ASN A 173 -10.31 7.95 21.65
C ASN A 173 -10.06 9.14 20.71
N ASN A 174 -8.86 9.72 20.72
CA ASN A 174 -8.49 10.91 19.94
C ASN A 174 -7.36 10.62 18.94
N TYR A 175 -7.47 9.55 18.16
CA TYR A 175 -6.50 9.21 17.10
C TYR A 175 -6.42 10.26 15.97
N LEU A 176 -7.42 11.15 15.86
CA LEU A 176 -7.44 12.28 14.93
C LEU A 176 -7.13 13.57 15.70
N SER A 177 -5.84 13.89 15.84
CA SER A 177 -5.31 14.92 16.75
C SER A 177 -4.33 15.86 16.06
N ALA A 178 -4.66 16.28 14.84
CA ALA A 178 -3.77 17.06 14.01
C ALA A 178 -3.74 18.56 14.36
N ILE A 179 -2.61 19.21 14.08
CA ILE A 179 -2.48 20.68 14.14
C ILE A 179 -3.29 21.31 13.02
N PHE A 180 -3.21 20.77 11.81
CA PHE A 180 -4.01 21.19 10.65
C PHE A 180 -5.01 20.09 10.28
N PHE A 181 -6.23 20.19 10.80
CA PHE A 181 -7.31 19.26 10.48
C PHE A 181 -8.37 19.91 9.59
N PHE A 182 -8.42 19.52 8.33
CA PHE A 182 -9.46 19.95 7.40
C PHE A 182 -10.54 18.88 7.28
N ARG A 183 -11.79 19.26 7.55
CA ARG A 183 -12.90 18.32 7.65
C ARG A 183 -14.17 18.82 6.98
N GLY A 184 -14.69 18.04 6.04
CA GLY A 184 -16.04 18.20 5.50
C GLY A 184 -17.13 17.94 6.53
N ILE A 185 -18.36 18.34 6.20
CA ILE A 185 -19.53 18.21 7.06
C ILE A 185 -20.28 16.96 6.64
N ALA A 186 -20.44 16.01 7.55
CA ALA A 186 -21.27 14.84 7.32
C ALA A 186 -22.55 14.98 8.16
N GLU A 187 -23.70 14.68 7.56
CA GLU A 187 -24.98 14.72 8.25
C GLU A 187 -25.08 13.60 9.31
N GLU A 188 -25.88 13.82 10.35
CA GLU A 188 -26.13 12.79 11.37
C GLU A 188 -27.06 11.68 10.85
N LYS A 189 -27.97 12.05 9.94
CA LYS A 189 -28.92 11.11 9.36
C LYS A 189 -28.23 10.20 8.35
N THR A 190 -28.47 8.91 8.50
CA THR A 190 -28.11 7.88 7.52
C THR A 190 -29.38 7.31 6.92
N SER A 191 -29.49 7.33 5.60
CA SER A 191 -30.55 6.61 4.86
C SER A 191 -30.07 5.19 4.58
N ILE A 192 -31.00 4.23 4.53
CA ILE A 192 -30.69 2.82 4.28
C ILE A 192 -31.44 2.39 3.02
N SER A 193 -30.75 1.72 2.11
CA SER A 193 -31.34 1.06 0.94
C SER A 193 -31.14 -0.44 1.06
N LEU A 194 -32.19 -1.21 0.79
CA LEU A 194 -32.13 -2.67 0.78
C LEU A 194 -31.87 -3.18 -0.64
N LEU A 195 -30.84 -3.99 -0.83
CA LEU A 195 -30.59 -4.66 -2.10
C LEU A 195 -31.65 -5.74 -2.33
N ARG A 196 -32.55 -5.54 -3.30
CA ARG A 196 -33.55 -6.57 -3.68
C ARG A 196 -32.89 -7.72 -4.44
N ASP A 197 -31.99 -7.36 -5.34
CA ASP A 197 -31.14 -8.26 -6.11
C ASP A 197 -29.66 -8.11 -5.67
N PRO A 198 -28.81 -9.12 -5.88
CA PRO A 198 -27.38 -8.99 -5.59
C PRO A 198 -26.74 -7.83 -6.36
N LEU A 199 -25.80 -7.11 -5.73
CA LEU A 199 -24.97 -6.13 -6.42
C LEU A 199 -23.73 -6.84 -6.99
N PRO A 200 -23.59 -6.95 -8.32
CA PRO A 200 -22.46 -7.65 -8.92
C PRO A 200 -21.12 -6.95 -8.69
N LEU A 201 -20.05 -7.73 -8.80
CA LEU A 201 -18.67 -7.22 -8.86
C LEU A 201 -18.53 -6.19 -10.00
N LEU A 202 -17.79 -5.12 -9.75
CA LEU A 202 -17.57 -3.97 -10.66
C LEU A 202 -18.81 -3.15 -11.01
N SER A 203 -19.95 -3.33 -10.34
CA SER A 203 -21.12 -2.49 -10.58
C SER A 203 -20.85 -1.02 -10.23
N GLU A 204 -21.22 -0.11 -11.13
CA GLU A 204 -21.26 1.34 -10.91
C GLU A 204 -22.70 1.86 -10.73
N ILE A 205 -23.70 1.01 -10.96
CA ILE A 205 -25.12 1.32 -10.80
C ILE A 205 -25.61 0.68 -9.51
N TYR A 206 -26.18 1.51 -8.63
CA TYR A 206 -26.62 1.14 -7.30
C TYR A 206 -28.13 1.34 -7.17
N PRO A 207 -28.87 0.33 -6.70
CA PRO A 207 -30.29 0.49 -6.45
C PRO A 207 -30.54 1.31 -5.18
N VAL A 208 -31.55 2.16 -5.23
CA VAL A 208 -32.08 2.99 -4.15
C VAL A 208 -33.60 2.98 -4.21
N ASP A 209 -34.28 3.31 -3.11
CA ASP A 209 -35.75 3.31 -3.10
C ASP A 209 -36.35 4.48 -3.89
N ASP A 210 -35.66 5.62 -3.94
CA ASP A 210 -36.05 6.84 -4.65
C ASP A 210 -34.79 7.62 -5.05
N SER A 211 -34.47 7.65 -6.34
CA SER A 211 -33.28 8.32 -6.87
C SER A 211 -33.32 9.84 -6.71
N SER A 212 -34.49 10.45 -6.56
CA SER A 212 -34.63 11.90 -6.34
C SER A 212 -34.01 12.38 -5.03
N LEU A 213 -33.86 11.47 -4.05
CA LEU A 213 -33.16 11.70 -2.78
C LEU A 213 -31.63 11.75 -2.92
N TYR A 214 -31.12 11.42 -4.10
CA TYR A 214 -29.70 11.33 -4.44
C TYR A 214 -29.38 12.20 -5.66
N PRO A 215 -29.36 13.54 -5.53
CA PRO A 215 -29.08 14.42 -6.66
C PRO A 215 -27.65 14.26 -7.20
N VAL A 216 -27.52 14.37 -8.52
CA VAL A 216 -26.22 14.37 -9.21
C VAL A 216 -25.30 15.44 -8.62
N GLY A 217 -24.04 15.08 -8.40
CA GLY A 217 -23.00 15.91 -7.81
C GLY A 217 -22.90 15.83 -6.29
N GLN A 218 -23.89 15.24 -5.60
CA GLN A 218 -23.83 15.09 -4.14
C GLN A 218 -22.94 13.93 -3.69
N TRP A 219 -22.38 14.08 -2.50
CA TRP A 219 -21.42 13.16 -1.91
C TRP A 219 -22.00 12.42 -0.71
N TYR A 220 -21.62 11.15 -0.58
CA TYR A 220 -22.08 10.27 0.49
C TYR A 220 -20.94 9.40 1.00
N CYS A 221 -20.90 9.18 2.31
CA CYS A 221 -20.26 7.99 2.85
C CYS A 221 -21.17 6.82 2.56
N LEU A 222 -20.72 5.89 1.72
CA LEU A 222 -21.39 4.65 1.42
C LEU A 222 -20.75 3.52 2.23
N GLU A 223 -21.56 2.82 3.02
CA GLU A 223 -21.15 1.65 3.77
C GLU A 223 -22.05 0.46 3.46
N SER A 224 -21.47 -0.73 3.27
CA SER A 224 -22.24 -1.99 3.29
C SER A 224 -22.48 -2.43 4.73
N ASP A 225 -23.34 -3.42 4.94
CA ASP A 225 -23.45 -4.12 6.21
C ASP A 225 -22.12 -4.66 6.74
N LYS A 226 -22.10 -4.83 8.06
CA LYS A 226 -21.02 -5.47 8.76
C LYS A 226 -21.10 -6.97 8.51
N VAL A 227 -20.00 -7.58 8.12
CA VAL A 227 -19.95 -9.01 7.76
C VAL A 227 -19.68 -9.84 9.01
N SER A 228 -18.45 -9.77 9.55
CA SER A 228 -18.06 -10.43 10.80
C SER A 228 -17.06 -9.56 11.58
N GLY A 229 -16.48 -10.04 12.68
CA GLY A 229 -15.45 -9.29 13.42
C GLY A 229 -15.93 -7.96 14.03
N HIS A 230 -15.01 -6.99 14.20
CA HIS A 230 -15.33 -5.68 14.79
C HIS A 230 -15.59 -4.61 13.73
N TRP A 231 -14.79 -4.57 12.65
CA TRP A 231 -14.78 -3.49 11.68
C TRP A 231 -15.13 -3.91 10.25
N GLU A 232 -15.17 -5.22 9.98
CA GLU A 232 -15.28 -5.79 8.65
C GLU A 232 -16.54 -5.33 7.87
N ARG A 233 -16.32 -4.64 6.75
CA ARG A 233 -17.33 -4.26 5.76
C ARG A 233 -16.75 -4.37 4.35
N LYS A 234 -17.56 -4.81 3.38
CA LYS A 234 -17.15 -4.93 1.97
C LYS A 234 -17.05 -3.57 1.26
N ILE A 235 -17.86 -2.57 1.68
CA ILE A 235 -17.83 -1.21 1.14
C ILE A 235 -17.77 -0.21 2.29
N GLN A 236 -16.79 0.71 2.23
CA GLN A 236 -16.70 1.92 3.04
C GLN A 236 -15.96 3.00 2.24
N ARG A 237 -16.72 3.82 1.50
CA ARG A 237 -16.17 4.72 0.47
C ARG A 237 -16.87 6.09 0.43
N LEU A 238 -16.11 7.18 0.28
CA LEU A 238 -16.68 8.50 -0.04
C LEU A 238 -16.96 8.54 -1.54
N VAL A 239 -18.24 8.57 -1.92
CA VAL A 239 -18.70 8.44 -3.30
C VAL A 239 -19.54 9.65 -3.72
N GLN A 240 -19.52 9.96 -5.00
CA GLN A 240 -20.34 10.99 -5.62
C GLN A 240 -21.39 10.33 -6.53
N VAL A 241 -22.61 10.84 -6.49
CA VAL A 241 -23.64 10.50 -7.49
C VAL A 241 -23.32 11.19 -8.80
N THR A 242 -23.12 10.43 -9.87
CA THR A 242 -22.77 10.94 -11.20
C THR A 242 -23.96 10.97 -12.15
N GLU A 243 -24.99 10.15 -11.92
CA GLU A 243 -26.17 10.05 -12.77
C GLU A 243 -27.36 9.50 -11.95
N GLN A 244 -28.57 9.96 -12.26
CA GLN A 244 -29.82 9.28 -11.89
C GLN A 244 -30.29 8.52 -13.13
N ILE A 245 -30.23 7.19 -13.09
CA ILE A 245 -30.50 6.32 -14.25
C ILE A 245 -32.00 6.21 -14.50
N ASP A 246 -32.74 5.97 -13.43
CA ASP A 246 -34.21 5.88 -13.39
C ASP A 246 -34.69 6.24 -11.97
N GLU A 247 -35.98 6.01 -11.67
CA GLU A 247 -36.60 6.33 -10.36
C GLU A 247 -35.96 5.58 -9.18
N THR A 248 -35.25 4.47 -9.42
CA THR A 248 -34.74 3.54 -8.40
C THR A 248 -33.25 3.21 -8.53
N HIS A 249 -32.53 3.85 -9.47
CA HIS A 249 -31.11 3.58 -9.69
C HIS A 249 -30.29 4.85 -9.85
N ILE A 250 -29.11 4.85 -9.25
CA ILE A 250 -28.10 5.90 -9.38
C ILE A 250 -26.77 5.33 -9.83
N ARG A 251 -25.98 6.13 -10.55
CA ARG A 251 -24.59 5.82 -10.86
C ARG A 251 -23.65 6.53 -9.89
N LEU A 252 -22.60 5.84 -9.47
CA LEU A 252 -21.57 6.41 -8.60
C LEU A 252 -20.24 6.57 -9.34
N ASN A 253 -19.38 7.47 -8.85
CA ASN A 253 -17.96 7.52 -9.22
C ASN A 253 -17.12 6.39 -8.58
N TYR A 254 -17.73 5.26 -8.26
CA TYR A 254 -17.10 4.10 -7.64
C TYR A 254 -17.69 2.84 -8.27
N ARG A 255 -16.80 1.93 -8.66
CA ARG A 255 -17.16 0.57 -9.09
C ARG A 255 -16.98 -0.37 -7.91
N SER A 256 -18.00 -1.14 -7.59
CA SER A 256 -17.95 -2.04 -6.45
C SER A 256 -16.80 -3.03 -6.57
N GLY A 257 -15.83 -2.98 -5.65
CA GLY A 257 -14.73 -3.92 -5.67
C GLY A 257 -15.09 -5.35 -5.23
N TRP A 258 -16.31 -5.54 -4.72
CA TRP A 258 -16.81 -6.80 -4.18
C TRP A 258 -18.30 -6.96 -4.47
N ALA A 259 -18.74 -8.21 -4.69
CA ALA A 259 -20.16 -8.51 -4.81
C ALA A 259 -20.85 -8.44 -3.42
N LEU A 260 -22.08 -7.94 -3.42
CA LEU A 260 -22.98 -7.97 -2.26
C LEU A 260 -24.18 -8.86 -2.56
N ASP A 261 -24.57 -9.63 -1.56
CA ASP A 261 -25.70 -10.53 -1.68
C ASP A 261 -27.02 -9.75 -1.65
N ALA A 262 -28.08 -10.32 -2.22
CA ALA A 262 -29.43 -9.80 -2.01
C ALA A 262 -29.73 -9.71 -0.51
N GLN A 263 -30.58 -8.76 -0.13
CA GLN A 263 -30.91 -8.38 1.24
C GLN A 263 -29.80 -7.68 2.03
N SER A 264 -28.63 -7.46 1.45
CA SER A 264 -27.62 -6.56 2.05
C SER A 264 -28.17 -5.14 2.12
N GLN A 265 -27.81 -4.41 3.17
CA GLN A 265 -28.15 -3.01 3.34
C GLN A 265 -26.97 -2.11 2.96
N LEU A 266 -27.30 -1.02 2.27
CA LEU A 266 -26.41 0.08 1.97
C LEU A 266 -26.79 1.29 2.81
N HIS A 267 -25.81 1.81 3.53
CA HIS A 267 -25.95 2.94 4.46
C HIS A 267 -25.37 4.17 3.79
N TRP A 268 -26.21 5.20 3.63
CA TRP A 268 -25.89 6.43 2.92
C TRP A 268 -25.93 7.60 3.89
N ARG A 269 -24.77 8.19 4.16
CA ARG A 269 -24.67 9.39 4.97
C ARG A 269 -24.16 10.53 4.12
N LYS A 270 -24.99 11.56 3.94
CA LYS A 270 -24.68 12.70 3.08
C LYS A 270 -23.49 13.49 3.64
N VAL A 271 -22.65 13.97 2.74
CA VAL A 271 -21.43 14.71 3.03
C VAL A 271 -21.34 15.95 2.15
N THR A 272 -20.93 17.06 2.75
CA THR A 272 -20.39 18.23 2.04
C THR A 272 -18.88 18.23 2.27
N PRO A 273 -18.07 17.81 1.28
CA PRO A 273 -16.65 17.65 1.48
C PRO A 273 -15.93 19.00 1.58
N VAL A 274 -14.79 19.01 2.27
CA VAL A 274 -13.77 20.06 2.04
C VAL A 274 -13.05 19.73 0.72
N GLU A 275 -12.75 20.76 -0.07
CA GLU A 275 -12.13 20.59 -1.38
C GLU A 275 -10.96 21.55 -1.63
N ASN A 276 -10.03 21.14 -2.49
CA ASN A 276 -8.94 21.98 -3.02
C ASN A 276 -8.10 22.62 -1.90
N VAL A 277 -7.64 21.80 -0.95
CA VAL A 277 -6.71 22.23 0.10
C VAL A 277 -5.32 21.70 -0.20
N CYS A 278 -4.30 22.55 -0.17
CA CYS A 278 -2.92 22.12 -0.36
C CYS A 278 -2.07 22.52 0.84
N ILE A 279 -1.35 21.57 1.42
CA ILE A 279 -0.34 21.82 2.47
C ILE A 279 1.03 21.51 1.90
N GLN A 280 1.95 22.48 1.93
CA GLN A 280 3.24 22.29 1.27
C GLN A 280 4.46 22.93 1.93
N ASN A 281 5.64 22.38 1.61
CA ASN A 281 6.95 22.91 1.95
C ASN A 281 7.20 23.08 3.46
N MET A 282 6.94 22.03 4.25
CA MET A 282 7.00 22.09 5.72
C MET A 282 8.09 21.17 6.27
N HIS A 283 8.88 21.67 7.22
CA HIS A 283 9.70 20.83 8.10
C HIS A 283 9.06 20.74 9.48
N TYR A 284 8.42 19.61 9.78
CA TYR A 284 7.75 19.40 11.06
C TYR A 284 8.67 18.72 12.07
N PHE A 285 8.88 19.35 13.22
CA PHE A 285 9.61 18.76 14.34
C PHE A 285 8.64 18.54 15.50
N ALA A 286 8.34 17.27 15.77
CA ALA A 286 7.47 16.92 16.87
C ALA A 286 8.22 17.00 18.20
N GLU A 287 7.59 17.61 19.20
CA GLU A 287 8.13 17.67 20.56
C GLU A 287 7.43 16.67 21.50
N GLY A 288 6.16 16.33 21.23
CA GLY A 288 5.42 15.31 21.96
C GLY A 288 5.85 13.89 21.59
N GLN A 289 6.29 13.11 22.59
CA GLN A 289 6.80 11.75 22.42
C GLN A 289 5.76 10.65 22.74
N LEU A 290 4.58 11.01 23.24
CA LEU A 290 3.54 10.08 23.68
C LEU A 290 2.23 10.33 22.92
N ALA A 291 1.36 9.32 22.90
CA ALA A 291 0.05 9.38 22.25
C ALA A 291 -0.80 10.60 22.65
N ASN A 292 -0.76 11.02 23.92
CA ASN A 292 -1.55 12.15 24.44
C ASN A 292 -0.90 13.53 24.25
N SER A 293 0.41 13.60 24.05
CA SER A 293 1.17 14.86 23.95
C SER A 293 1.69 15.15 22.53
N SER A 294 1.66 14.15 21.64
CA SER A 294 2.03 14.31 20.23
C SER A 294 0.82 14.70 19.36
N SER A 295 1.08 14.98 18.09
CA SER A 295 0.07 15.31 17.08
C SER A 295 0.51 14.91 15.69
N GLN A 296 -0.47 14.66 14.83
CA GLN A 296 -0.22 14.74 13.39
C GLN A 296 0.02 16.21 13.00
N PRO A 297 0.94 16.51 12.08
CA PRO A 297 0.94 17.82 11.44
C PRO A 297 -0.34 18.01 10.60
N VAL A 298 -0.71 17.02 9.76
CA VAL A 298 -1.83 17.19 8.80
C VAL A 298 -2.84 16.06 8.91
N ALA A 299 -4.14 16.42 8.93
CA ALA A 299 -5.23 15.47 8.75
C ALA A 299 -6.33 15.99 7.81
N PHE A 300 -6.95 15.07 7.08
CA PHE A 300 -8.13 15.33 6.26
C PHE A 300 -9.24 14.32 6.55
N GLU A 301 -10.48 14.79 6.69
CA GLU A 301 -11.65 13.93 6.79
C GLU A 301 -12.80 14.44 5.91
N TYR A 302 -13.47 13.56 5.15
CA TYR A 302 -14.52 13.97 4.22
C TYR A 302 -14.01 15.03 3.24
N ALA A 303 -12.98 14.68 2.48
CA ALA A 303 -12.23 15.64 1.68
C ALA A 303 -11.94 15.13 0.26
N ILE A 304 -11.92 16.05 -0.71
CA ILE A 304 -11.67 15.78 -2.12
C ILE A 304 -10.63 16.76 -2.67
N TYR A 305 -9.73 16.33 -3.56
CA TYR A 305 -8.71 17.24 -4.14
C TYR A 305 -7.84 17.92 -3.07
N CYS A 306 -7.44 17.18 -2.03
CA CYS A 306 -6.67 17.70 -0.90
C CYS A 306 -5.26 17.09 -0.85
N ASP A 307 -4.28 17.91 -1.19
CA ASP A 307 -2.90 17.49 -1.47
C ASP A 307 -1.93 17.87 -0.34
N VAL A 308 -0.90 17.03 -0.17
CA VAL A 308 0.23 17.30 0.73
C VAL A 308 1.53 17.10 -0.03
N LEU A 309 2.34 18.16 -0.13
CA LEU A 309 3.52 18.19 -0.99
C LEU A 309 4.75 18.63 -0.20
N ASN A 310 5.89 17.93 -0.33
CA ASN A 310 7.16 18.38 0.25
C ASN A 310 7.06 18.65 1.77
N VAL A 311 6.52 17.68 2.52
CA VAL A 311 6.38 17.74 3.99
C VAL A 311 7.28 16.70 4.64
N HIS A 312 8.22 17.18 5.44
CA HIS A 312 9.24 16.35 6.09
C HIS A 312 9.09 16.42 7.60
N ALA A 313 8.82 15.28 8.23
CA ALA A 313 8.62 15.19 9.66
C ALA A 313 9.71 14.39 10.36
N GLN A 314 10.05 14.81 11.57
CA GLN A 314 10.93 14.08 12.48
C GLN A 314 10.25 13.88 13.83
N GLY A 315 10.33 12.67 14.38
CA GLY A 315 9.97 12.40 15.79
C GLY A 315 8.49 12.41 16.10
N THR A 316 7.58 12.41 15.11
CA THR A 316 6.14 12.38 15.39
C THR A 316 5.71 11.00 15.86
N PHE A 317 4.96 10.94 16.98
CA PHE A 317 4.37 9.69 17.46
C PHE A 317 3.27 9.23 16.49
N TRP A 318 2.41 10.14 16.07
CA TRP A 318 1.30 9.86 15.16
C TRP A 318 1.71 9.93 13.69
N SER A 319 0.81 9.52 12.79
CA SER A 319 1.01 9.65 11.35
C SER A 319 1.35 11.09 10.92
N VAL A 320 2.28 11.31 10.01
CA VAL A 320 2.52 12.66 9.47
C VAL A 320 1.26 13.17 8.75
N ILE A 321 0.68 12.30 7.92
CA ILE A 321 -0.48 12.61 7.09
C ILE A 321 -1.57 11.58 7.34
N PHE A 322 -2.65 12.02 7.97
CA PHE A 322 -3.83 11.18 8.21
C PHE A 322 -4.95 11.53 7.22
N ARG A 323 -5.55 10.53 6.59
CA ARG A 323 -6.74 10.69 5.75
C ARG A 323 -7.82 9.70 6.14
N ARG A 324 -9.06 10.18 6.27
CA ARG A 324 -10.24 9.32 6.41
C ARG A 324 -11.38 9.79 5.53
N TRP A 325 -12.01 8.91 4.74
CA TRP A 325 -13.06 9.31 3.78
C TRP A 325 -12.55 10.39 2.81
N ASN A 326 -11.44 10.11 2.12
CA ASN A 326 -10.85 11.05 1.17
C ASN A 326 -10.88 10.48 -0.24
N THR A 327 -10.98 11.34 -1.24
CA THR A 327 -10.78 10.91 -2.63
C THR A 327 -10.08 11.94 -3.51
N PHE A 328 -9.45 11.50 -4.60
CA PHE A 328 -8.71 12.34 -5.53
C PHE A 328 -7.64 13.19 -4.83
N PHE A 329 -6.62 12.57 -4.26
CA PHE A 329 -5.59 13.28 -3.48
C PHE A 329 -4.18 12.85 -3.85
N ARG A 330 -3.21 13.71 -3.52
CA ARG A 330 -1.79 13.46 -3.67
C ARG A 330 -1.03 13.59 -2.35
N THR A 331 -0.05 12.72 -2.19
CA THR A 331 1.05 12.87 -1.24
C THR A 331 2.34 12.75 -2.03
N GLU A 332 3.10 13.84 -2.16
CA GLU A 332 4.29 13.86 -3.00
C GLU A 332 5.50 14.38 -2.22
N GLN A 333 6.65 13.73 -2.37
CA GLN A 333 7.93 14.19 -1.80
C GLN A 333 7.90 14.39 -0.28
N CYS A 334 7.14 13.56 0.44
CA CYS A 334 7.03 13.63 1.89
C CYS A 334 7.96 12.63 2.59
N SER A 335 8.35 12.92 3.85
CA SER A 335 9.15 11.99 4.63
C SER A 335 8.85 11.93 6.12
N LEU A 336 9.16 10.79 6.73
CA LEU A 336 9.16 10.58 8.19
C LEU A 336 10.48 9.96 8.64
N THR A 337 11.08 10.52 9.69
CA THR A 337 12.25 9.92 10.34
C THR A 337 12.07 9.79 11.86
N ASN A 338 12.53 8.65 12.40
CA ASN A 338 12.70 8.39 13.83
C ASN A 338 11.46 8.70 14.70
N PRO A 339 10.27 8.16 14.40
CA PRO A 339 9.14 8.28 15.31
C PRO A 339 9.46 7.61 16.67
N PRO A 340 8.94 8.14 17.79
CA PRO A 340 9.20 7.61 19.14
C PRO A 340 8.58 6.24 19.40
N SER A 341 7.62 5.80 18.57
CA SER A 341 7.01 4.49 18.68
C SER A 341 6.67 3.93 17.30
N VAL A 342 6.91 2.64 17.14
CA VAL A 342 6.50 1.81 16.00
C VAL A 342 5.66 0.60 16.42
N SER A 343 5.38 0.46 17.72
CA SER A 343 4.66 -0.70 18.29
C SER A 343 3.19 -0.42 18.57
N TRP A 344 2.78 0.85 18.60
CA TRP A 344 1.40 1.25 18.87
C TRP A 344 0.60 1.39 17.56
N GLY A 345 -0.66 0.94 17.55
CA GLY A 345 -1.50 0.97 16.34
C GLY A 345 -1.86 2.38 15.90
N GLY A 346 -1.35 2.86 14.77
CA GLY A 346 -1.46 4.26 14.32
C GLY A 346 -0.22 5.12 14.60
N ALA A 347 0.80 4.57 15.26
CA ALA A 347 2.03 5.28 15.60
C ALA A 347 3.20 5.01 14.64
N GLY A 348 3.93 6.06 14.27
CA GLY A 348 5.14 6.00 13.45
C GLY A 348 4.86 5.83 11.96
N TYR A 349 3.81 6.49 11.44
CA TYR A 349 3.38 6.32 10.06
C TYR A 349 3.75 7.57 9.26
N LEU A 350 4.27 7.45 8.04
CA LEU A 350 4.30 8.62 7.15
C LEU A 350 2.86 8.94 6.73
N THR A 351 2.16 7.96 6.16
CA THR A 351 0.77 8.11 5.75
C THR A 351 -0.14 7.05 6.35
N GLN A 352 -1.34 7.46 6.75
CA GLN A 352 -2.45 6.58 7.12
C GLN A 352 -3.69 6.95 6.32
N GLN A 353 -4.20 6.02 5.51
CA GLN A 353 -5.34 6.25 4.61
C GLN A 353 -6.47 5.27 4.92
N ILE A 354 -7.58 5.80 5.44
CA ILE A 354 -8.73 5.00 5.86
C ILE A 354 -9.94 5.36 4.98
N TYR A 355 -10.57 4.39 4.33
CA TYR A 355 -11.75 4.63 3.48
C TYR A 355 -11.46 5.58 2.30
N CYS A 356 -10.25 5.50 1.75
CA CYS A 356 -9.74 6.43 0.75
C CYS A 356 -9.79 5.87 -0.67
N GLN A 357 -9.93 6.74 -1.68
CA GLN A 357 -10.01 6.36 -3.09
C GLN A 357 -9.24 7.27 -4.04
N TYR A 358 -8.75 6.76 -5.16
CA TYR A 358 -8.12 7.59 -6.20
C TYR A 358 -6.98 8.46 -5.67
N GLY A 359 -6.19 7.90 -4.74
CA GLY A 359 -5.04 8.56 -4.13
C GLY A 359 -3.74 8.21 -4.85
N VAL A 360 -2.81 9.17 -4.92
CA VAL A 360 -1.45 8.94 -5.42
C VAL A 360 -0.44 9.32 -4.33
N ILE A 361 0.43 8.37 -3.97
CA ILE A 361 1.54 8.58 -3.05
C ILE A 361 2.81 8.38 -3.86
N THR A 362 3.63 9.42 -4.02
CA THR A 362 4.80 9.37 -4.89
C THR A 362 6.03 9.99 -4.26
N ASP A 363 7.20 9.43 -4.57
CA ASP A 363 8.52 9.99 -4.23
C ASP A 363 8.71 10.25 -2.72
N CYS A 364 8.12 9.40 -1.88
CA CYS A 364 8.13 9.53 -0.42
C CYS A 364 9.16 8.62 0.25
N THR A 365 9.67 9.01 1.42
CA THR A 365 10.65 8.21 2.18
C THR A 365 10.31 8.06 3.66
N ALA A 366 10.65 6.91 4.24
CA ALA A 366 10.49 6.69 5.67
C ALA A 366 11.72 5.98 6.27
N SER A 367 12.12 6.39 7.48
CA SER A 367 13.28 5.80 8.16
C SER A 367 12.99 5.52 9.62
N ASN A 368 13.29 4.29 10.05
CA ASN A 368 13.01 3.76 11.39
C ASN A 368 11.53 3.92 11.78
N ALA A 369 10.67 3.93 10.77
CA ALA A 369 9.24 4.12 10.90
C ALA A 369 8.53 2.77 10.82
N ARG A 370 7.28 2.75 11.27
CA ARG A 370 6.46 1.53 11.19
C ARG A 370 5.96 1.32 9.77
N HIS A 371 5.26 2.32 9.24
CA HIS A 371 4.63 2.29 7.94
C HIS A 371 4.98 3.56 7.16
N LEU A 372 5.44 3.41 5.93
CA LEU A 372 5.45 4.49 4.96
C LEU A 372 4.01 4.75 4.49
N ASN A 373 3.30 3.67 4.13
CA ASN A 373 1.94 3.73 3.63
C ASN A 373 1.05 2.65 4.24
N ASP A 374 -0.02 3.07 4.91
CA ASP A 374 -1.09 2.21 5.39
C ASP A 374 -2.40 2.52 4.65
N PHE A 375 -2.93 1.54 3.93
CA PHE A 375 -4.29 1.53 3.43
C PHE A 375 -5.21 0.66 4.30
N THR A 376 -6.26 1.26 4.85
CA THR A 376 -7.36 0.56 5.50
C THR A 376 -8.64 0.79 4.71
N ALA A 377 -9.26 -0.27 4.21
CA ALA A 377 -10.50 -0.21 3.41
C ALA A 377 -10.43 0.86 2.31
N SER A 378 -9.30 0.96 1.62
CA SER A 378 -9.08 1.92 0.54
C SER A 378 -9.06 1.22 -0.81
N SER A 379 -9.25 1.95 -1.91
CA SER A 379 -9.25 1.37 -3.25
C SER A 379 -8.78 2.31 -4.34
N SER A 380 -8.38 1.77 -5.49
CA SER A 380 -8.04 2.57 -6.68
C SER A 380 -6.91 3.59 -6.41
N CYS A 381 -5.95 3.23 -5.56
CA CYS A 381 -4.82 4.09 -5.18
C CYS A 381 -3.49 3.57 -5.75
N VAL A 382 -2.53 4.48 -5.90
CA VAL A 382 -1.20 4.21 -6.43
C VAL A 382 -0.13 4.66 -5.43
N VAL A 383 0.88 3.82 -5.20
CA VAL A 383 2.09 4.13 -4.44
C VAL A 383 3.30 3.89 -5.33
N LYS A 384 4.08 4.93 -5.58
CA LYS A 384 5.17 4.90 -6.58
C LYS A 384 6.45 5.58 -6.09
N HIS A 385 7.62 5.01 -6.39
CA HIS A 385 8.93 5.61 -6.03
C HIS A 385 9.07 5.91 -4.53
N CYS A 386 8.50 5.05 -3.69
CA CYS A 386 8.54 5.20 -2.24
C CYS A 386 9.55 4.23 -1.63
N HIS A 387 10.36 4.74 -0.70
CA HIS A 387 11.47 3.98 -0.13
C HIS A 387 11.50 4.05 1.40
N SER A 388 11.45 2.88 2.03
CA SER A 388 11.58 2.73 3.48
C SER A 388 12.88 2.02 3.86
N ASN A 389 13.44 2.40 5.02
CA ASN A 389 14.53 1.68 5.67
C ASN A 389 14.31 1.58 7.18
N GLY A 390 14.86 0.53 7.80
CA GLY A 390 14.69 0.25 9.22
C GLY A 390 13.25 -0.09 9.63
N ASP A 391 12.39 -0.44 8.67
CA ASP A 391 11.04 -0.95 8.96
C ASP A 391 11.08 -2.44 9.30
N SER A 392 10.41 -2.82 10.39
CA SER A 392 10.37 -4.19 10.90
C SER A 392 8.99 -4.84 10.84
N SER A 393 7.95 -4.08 10.48
CA SER A 393 6.55 -4.54 10.51
C SER A 393 5.72 -4.18 9.28
N GLY A 394 6.37 -3.72 8.20
CA GLY A 394 5.74 -3.42 6.91
C GLY A 394 5.77 -1.94 6.55
N ALA A 395 6.69 -1.50 5.70
CA ALA A 395 6.62 -0.17 5.09
C ALA A 395 5.30 0.08 4.35
N PHE A 396 4.79 -0.93 3.63
CA PHE A 396 3.55 -0.86 2.87
C PHE A 396 2.56 -1.88 3.41
N VAL A 397 1.40 -1.42 3.87
CA VAL A 397 0.41 -2.28 4.53
C VAL A 397 -0.98 -2.08 3.96
N THR A 398 -1.72 -3.19 3.81
CA THR A 398 -3.18 -3.17 3.80
C THR A 398 -3.72 -3.93 5.01
N HIS A 399 -4.75 -3.39 5.66
CA HIS A 399 -5.32 -4.01 6.87
C HIS A 399 -6.16 -5.25 6.57
N GLY A 400 -6.73 -5.36 5.36
CA GLY A 400 -7.53 -6.50 4.93
C GLY A 400 -9.02 -6.28 5.12
N GLN A 401 -9.45 -5.02 5.04
CA GLN A 401 -10.84 -4.60 5.12
C GLN A 401 -11.38 -4.33 3.71
N TYR A 402 -11.22 -5.33 2.83
CA TYR A 402 -11.71 -5.34 1.46
C TYR A 402 -11.07 -4.27 0.57
N GLU A 403 -9.79 -3.97 0.80
CA GLU A 403 -8.99 -3.11 -0.09
C GLU A 403 -8.92 -3.71 -1.49
N HIS A 404 -8.91 -2.87 -2.53
CA HIS A 404 -8.85 -3.40 -3.90
C HIS A 404 -8.38 -2.39 -4.94
N ASP A 405 -7.95 -2.89 -6.10
CA ASP A 405 -7.48 -2.07 -7.22
C ASP A 405 -6.32 -1.15 -6.80
N LEU A 406 -5.34 -1.70 -6.07
CA LEU A 406 -4.18 -0.95 -5.58
C LEU A 406 -2.94 -1.26 -6.42
N HIS A 407 -2.12 -0.24 -6.67
CA HIS A 407 -0.89 -0.36 -7.45
C HIS A 407 0.32 0.10 -6.63
N PHE A 408 1.32 -0.75 -6.53
CA PHE A 408 2.64 -0.44 -5.96
C PHE A 408 3.67 -0.56 -7.08
N THR A 409 4.46 0.49 -7.32
CA THR A 409 5.40 0.55 -8.45
C THR A 409 6.75 1.14 -8.06
N ALA A 410 7.84 0.46 -8.38
CA ALA A 410 9.19 1.03 -8.24
C ALA A 410 9.49 1.48 -6.79
N ASN A 411 9.13 0.65 -5.80
CA ASN A 411 9.24 0.94 -4.37
C ASN A 411 10.28 0.04 -3.68
N SER A 412 10.71 0.40 -2.47
CA SER A 412 11.50 -0.50 -1.60
C SER A 412 11.08 -0.45 -0.13
N GLY A 413 11.07 -1.60 0.53
CA GLY A 413 10.63 -1.78 1.93
C GLY A 413 9.68 -2.96 2.09
N ILE A 414 9.45 -3.43 3.32
CA ILE A 414 8.60 -4.59 3.58
C ILE A 414 7.16 -4.33 3.14
N LEU A 415 6.53 -5.32 2.50
CA LEU A 415 5.14 -5.22 2.04
C LEU A 415 4.30 -6.32 2.66
N THR A 416 3.19 -5.95 3.32
CA THR A 416 2.26 -6.91 3.93
C THR A 416 0.83 -6.59 3.52
N LEU A 417 0.11 -7.57 2.99
CA LEU A 417 -1.25 -7.39 2.50
C LEU A 417 -2.25 -8.15 3.37
N ALA A 418 -3.34 -7.47 3.71
CA ALA A 418 -4.47 -8.00 4.47
C ALA A 418 -4.07 -8.72 5.77
N ASN A 419 -3.12 -8.13 6.50
CA ASN A 419 -2.39 -8.80 7.59
C ASN A 419 -2.82 -8.37 9.01
N SER A 420 -3.88 -7.58 9.16
CA SER A 420 -4.25 -7.05 10.50
C SER A 420 -5.17 -7.97 11.32
N GLY A 421 -5.47 -9.17 10.80
CA GLY A 421 -6.15 -10.25 11.52
C GLY A 421 -7.68 -10.30 11.33
N LYS A 422 -8.28 -11.40 11.80
CA LYS A 422 -9.72 -11.74 11.60
C LYS A 422 -10.71 -10.60 11.87
N PRO A 423 -10.55 -9.73 12.90
CA PRO A 423 -11.50 -8.65 13.17
C PRO A 423 -11.67 -7.62 12.03
N TRP A 424 -10.73 -7.60 11.08
CA TRP A 424 -10.68 -6.69 9.93
C TRP A 424 -11.18 -7.33 8.62
N GLY A 425 -11.34 -8.65 8.57
CA GLY A 425 -11.77 -9.42 7.39
C GLY A 425 -10.66 -10.17 6.65
N GLN A 426 -9.42 -9.68 6.73
CA GLN A 426 -8.23 -10.26 6.07
C GLN A 426 -8.43 -10.49 4.56
N SER A 427 -9.15 -9.59 3.88
CA SER A 427 -9.47 -9.69 2.46
C SER A 427 -8.97 -8.46 1.69
N ALA A 428 -8.32 -8.70 0.55
CA ALA A 428 -7.98 -7.69 -0.45
C ALA A 428 -8.06 -8.29 -1.86
N ALA A 429 -8.22 -7.49 -2.91
CA ALA A 429 -8.31 -8.02 -4.28
C ALA A 429 -7.71 -7.11 -5.36
N ARG A 430 -7.25 -7.69 -6.48
CA ARG A 430 -6.77 -6.94 -7.66
C ARG A 430 -5.67 -5.97 -7.30
N ILE A 431 -4.61 -6.52 -6.72
CA ILE A 431 -3.44 -5.74 -6.28
C ILE A 431 -2.31 -5.99 -7.28
N VAL A 432 -1.68 -4.92 -7.75
CA VAL A 432 -0.54 -4.98 -8.68
C VAL A 432 0.69 -4.44 -7.98
N ILE A 433 1.77 -5.22 -7.95
CA ILE A 433 3.07 -4.83 -7.43
C ILE A 433 4.07 -5.02 -8.56
N ASN A 434 4.76 -3.96 -8.98
CA ASN A 434 5.85 -4.07 -9.95
C ASN A 434 7.10 -3.32 -9.51
N GLN A 435 8.27 -3.83 -9.91
CA GLN A 435 9.57 -3.21 -9.65
C GLN A 435 9.77 -2.96 -8.14
N HIS A 436 9.66 -4.01 -7.31
CA HIS A 436 9.68 -3.85 -5.85
C HIS A 436 10.83 -4.62 -5.22
N HIS A 437 11.57 -3.98 -4.30
CA HIS A 437 12.68 -4.61 -3.57
C HIS A 437 12.37 -4.66 -2.08
N CYS A 438 12.40 -5.84 -1.47
CA CYS A 438 12.09 -6.00 -0.05
C CYS A 438 12.77 -7.23 0.58
N SER A 439 12.85 -7.27 1.90
CA SER A 439 13.25 -8.49 2.62
C SER A 439 12.06 -9.42 2.90
N MET A 440 10.84 -8.88 2.89
CA MET A 440 9.64 -9.64 3.17
C MET A 440 8.44 -9.11 2.37
N LEU A 441 7.71 -10.03 1.74
CA LEU A 441 6.41 -9.82 1.13
C LEU A 441 5.43 -10.89 1.63
N THR A 442 4.38 -10.48 2.34
CA THR A 442 3.30 -11.38 2.80
C THR A 442 1.96 -10.98 2.22
N ALA A 443 1.26 -11.94 1.63
CA ALA A 443 -0.07 -11.80 1.04
C ALA A 443 -0.81 -13.15 1.08
N ASP A 444 -0.65 -13.88 2.17
CA ASP A 444 -1.08 -15.26 2.36
C ASP A 444 -2.44 -15.39 3.07
N THR A 445 -3.23 -14.32 3.18
CA THR A 445 -4.61 -14.36 3.71
C THR A 445 -5.64 -14.49 2.58
N HIS A 446 -6.79 -13.80 2.61
CA HIS A 446 -7.79 -13.85 1.53
C HIS A 446 -7.50 -12.80 0.43
N VAL A 447 -6.25 -12.76 -0.04
CA VAL A 447 -5.80 -11.84 -1.11
C VAL A 447 -6.03 -12.50 -2.47
N THR A 448 -6.94 -11.95 -3.27
CA THR A 448 -7.36 -12.49 -4.58
C THR A 448 -6.81 -11.64 -5.73
N ASP A 449 -6.49 -12.24 -6.87
CA ASP A 449 -6.00 -11.53 -8.08
C ASP A 449 -4.76 -10.64 -7.81
N LEU A 450 -3.73 -11.20 -7.17
CA LEU A 450 -2.45 -10.52 -6.95
C LEU A 450 -1.54 -10.68 -8.18
N THR A 451 -0.97 -9.58 -8.66
CA THR A 451 0.04 -9.58 -9.73
C THR A 451 1.37 -9.03 -9.20
N LEU A 452 2.44 -9.81 -9.35
CA LEU A 452 3.81 -9.43 -9.05
C LEU A 452 4.64 -9.43 -10.34
N THR A 453 5.34 -8.34 -10.64
CA THR A 453 6.24 -8.25 -11.80
C THR A 453 7.56 -7.60 -11.41
N ASP A 454 8.71 -8.22 -11.67
CA ASP A 454 10.02 -7.63 -11.34
C ASP A 454 10.13 -7.33 -9.82
N VAL A 455 9.73 -8.29 -8.99
CA VAL A 455 9.77 -8.19 -7.52
C VAL A 455 10.92 -9.04 -6.99
N HIS A 456 11.80 -8.44 -6.21
CA HIS A 456 13.03 -9.06 -5.70
C HIS A 456 13.05 -9.10 -4.18
N ILE A 457 13.05 -10.32 -3.64
CA ILE A 457 13.10 -10.58 -2.21
C ILE A 457 14.53 -10.98 -1.82
N TYR A 458 15.17 -10.16 -0.98
CA TYR A 458 16.55 -10.34 -0.54
C TYR A 458 16.65 -10.76 0.94
N ARG A 459 17.80 -11.32 1.33
CA ARG A 459 18.08 -11.73 2.71
C ARG A 459 18.45 -10.53 3.57
N SER A 460 17.91 -10.46 4.78
CA SER A 460 18.17 -9.33 5.68
C SER A 460 18.51 -9.80 7.09
N VAL A 461 19.52 -9.17 7.69
CA VAL A 461 19.98 -9.46 9.06
C VAL A 461 18.89 -9.20 10.10
N GLU A 462 17.94 -8.30 9.83
CA GLU A 462 16.81 -8.02 10.71
C GLU A 462 15.79 -9.17 10.75
N GLN A 463 15.82 -10.05 9.74
CA GLN A 463 14.96 -11.24 9.61
C GLN A 463 15.80 -12.53 9.70
N ASP A 464 16.76 -12.60 10.63
CA ASP A 464 17.64 -13.78 10.81
C ASP A 464 18.34 -14.21 9.49
N ASN A 465 18.75 -13.20 8.72
CA ASN A 465 19.35 -13.33 7.41
C ASN A 465 18.47 -14.14 6.43
N LEU A 466 17.15 -13.95 6.46
CA LEU A 466 16.16 -14.64 5.62
C LEU A 466 15.41 -13.63 4.74
N GLY A 467 15.12 -14.01 3.50
CA GLY A 467 14.10 -13.36 2.66
C GLY A 467 12.79 -14.12 2.74
N ILE A 468 11.64 -13.46 2.80
CA ILE A 468 10.35 -14.12 3.03
C ILE A 468 9.36 -13.75 1.93
N LEU A 469 8.81 -14.74 1.23
CA LEU A 469 7.71 -14.57 0.28
C LEU A 469 6.56 -15.52 0.65
N ARG A 470 5.42 -14.97 1.05
CA ARG A 470 4.21 -15.74 1.39
C ARG A 470 3.01 -15.27 0.57
N LEU A 471 2.35 -16.17 -0.16
CA LEU A 471 1.31 -15.81 -1.12
C LEU A 471 0.08 -16.72 -1.01
N ASN A 472 -1.10 -16.11 -1.16
CA ASN A 472 -2.37 -16.81 -1.37
C ASN A 472 -2.58 -17.10 -2.87
N CYS A 473 -2.79 -18.35 -3.21
CA CYS A 473 -3.00 -18.86 -4.55
C CYS A 473 -4.47 -18.75 -4.96
N ASP A 474 -4.93 -17.52 -5.19
CA ASP A 474 -6.29 -17.21 -5.66
C ASP A 474 -6.23 -16.20 -6.83
N GLY A 475 -5.88 -16.66 -8.03
CA GLY A 475 -5.70 -15.81 -9.22
C GLY A 475 -4.35 -15.10 -9.28
N LEU A 476 -3.32 -15.71 -8.72
CA LEU A 476 -1.97 -15.17 -8.60
C LEU A 476 -1.24 -15.13 -9.96
N THR A 477 -0.54 -14.04 -10.25
CA THR A 477 0.40 -13.94 -11.39
C THR A 477 1.74 -13.42 -10.88
N VAL A 478 2.82 -14.17 -11.08
CA VAL A 478 4.18 -13.81 -10.64
C VAL A 478 5.12 -13.89 -11.83
N GLN A 479 5.73 -12.78 -12.23
CA GLN A 479 6.54 -12.72 -13.45
C GLN A 479 7.88 -12.01 -13.21
N ASN A 480 8.97 -12.58 -13.69
CA ASN A 480 10.32 -11.99 -13.58
C ASN A 480 10.75 -11.69 -12.14
N CYS A 481 10.23 -12.42 -11.15
CA CYS A 481 10.53 -12.19 -9.74
C CYS A 481 11.70 -13.05 -9.27
N SER A 482 12.37 -12.61 -8.19
CA SER A 482 13.38 -13.43 -7.52
C SER A 482 13.20 -13.49 -6.02
N LEU A 483 13.61 -14.61 -5.42
CA LEU A 483 13.64 -14.81 -3.98
C LEU A 483 14.96 -15.45 -3.58
N SER A 484 15.58 -14.94 -2.51
CA SER A 484 16.57 -15.68 -1.74
C SER A 484 16.06 -15.87 -0.31
N GLY A 485 15.53 -17.05 0.00
CA GLY A 485 14.92 -17.32 1.31
C GLY A 485 13.78 -18.33 1.31
N GLU A 486 12.73 -18.06 2.10
CA GLU A 486 11.54 -18.90 2.28
C GLU A 486 10.46 -18.55 1.25
N LEU A 487 9.96 -19.56 0.55
CA LEU A 487 8.76 -19.48 -0.28
C LEU A 487 7.62 -20.27 0.36
N THR A 488 6.51 -19.59 0.65
CA THR A 488 5.29 -20.21 1.16
C THR A 488 4.11 -19.89 0.23
N LEU A 489 3.47 -20.93 -0.29
CA LEU A 489 2.27 -20.83 -1.12
C LEU A 489 1.11 -21.55 -0.42
N LEU A 490 0.01 -20.83 -0.18
CA LEU A 490 -1.18 -21.33 0.50
C LEU A 490 -2.43 -21.02 -0.32
N GLN A 491 -3.53 -21.73 -0.09
CA GLN A 491 -4.83 -21.35 -0.63
C GLN A 491 -5.84 -21.18 0.50
N ASN A 492 -6.03 -19.94 0.93
CA ASN A 492 -6.99 -19.55 1.96
C ASN A 492 -8.32 -19.05 1.36
N SER A 493 -8.38 -18.84 0.04
CA SER A 493 -9.61 -18.48 -0.68
C SER A 493 -9.60 -19.00 -2.12
N GLN A 494 -10.78 -19.02 -2.75
CA GLN A 494 -11.00 -19.49 -4.12
C GLN A 494 -12.08 -18.63 -4.79
N ARG A 495 -11.77 -17.34 -5.00
CA ARG A 495 -12.69 -16.34 -5.56
C ARG A 495 -12.36 -16.00 -7.02
N SER A 496 -11.10 -16.15 -7.42
CA SER A 496 -10.67 -15.87 -8.79
C SER A 496 -11.00 -17.04 -9.72
N ILE A 497 -11.29 -16.69 -10.97
CA ILE A 497 -11.40 -17.63 -12.08
C ILE A 497 -10.06 -17.81 -12.82
N LYS A 498 -9.04 -17.03 -12.47
CA LYS A 498 -7.72 -17.09 -13.10
C LYS A 498 -6.92 -18.23 -12.50
N MET A 499 -6.13 -18.89 -13.35
CA MET A 499 -5.10 -19.82 -12.89
C MET A 499 -4.00 -19.07 -12.13
N ASN A 500 -3.35 -19.77 -11.20
CA ASN A 500 -2.16 -19.25 -10.54
C ASN A 500 -0.94 -19.52 -11.44
N VAL A 501 -0.16 -18.50 -11.79
CA VAL A 501 0.97 -18.60 -12.72
C VAL A 501 2.25 -17.99 -12.15
N PHE A 502 3.36 -18.70 -12.33
CA PHE A 502 4.71 -18.20 -12.11
C PHE A 502 5.48 -18.27 -13.44
N GLU A 503 6.10 -17.18 -13.88
CA GLU A 503 6.80 -17.09 -15.16
C GLU A 503 8.17 -16.42 -15.01
N ASN A 504 9.23 -17.02 -15.55
CA ASN A 504 10.58 -16.44 -15.59
C ASN A 504 11.13 -16.00 -14.21
N CYS A 505 10.71 -16.67 -13.14
CA CYS A 505 11.17 -16.38 -11.79
C CYS A 505 12.43 -17.17 -11.42
N GLY A 506 13.28 -16.60 -10.57
CA GLY A 506 14.48 -17.24 -10.00
C GLY A 506 14.41 -17.38 -8.49
N PHE A 507 14.35 -18.61 -7.99
CA PHE A 507 14.23 -18.86 -6.54
C PHE A 507 15.46 -19.57 -6.00
N VAL A 508 15.97 -19.07 -4.89
CA VAL A 508 17.11 -19.58 -4.14
C VAL A 508 16.61 -19.88 -2.73
N LEU A 509 16.38 -21.17 -2.45
CA LEU A 509 15.61 -21.60 -1.28
C LEU A 509 16.52 -21.86 -0.07
N ASP A 510 16.16 -21.32 1.10
CA ASP A 510 16.97 -21.43 2.33
C ASP A 510 16.98 -22.85 2.92
N PRO A 511 18.15 -23.44 3.25
CA PRO A 511 18.25 -24.79 3.83
C PRO A 511 17.59 -24.99 5.19
N ARG A 512 17.40 -23.92 5.96
CA ARG A 512 16.84 -23.97 7.32
C ARG A 512 15.31 -24.07 7.31
N HIS A 513 14.67 -23.80 6.17
CA HIS A 513 13.22 -23.72 6.04
C HIS A 513 12.74 -24.58 4.88
N ASP A 514 11.70 -25.37 5.11
CA ASP A 514 11.02 -26.08 4.03
C ASP A 514 10.27 -25.05 3.15
N SER A 515 10.51 -25.08 1.83
CA SER A 515 9.70 -24.32 0.87
C SER A 515 8.26 -24.83 0.85
N THR A 516 7.41 -24.27 1.70
CA THR A 516 6.11 -24.84 1.99
C THR A 516 5.09 -24.43 0.93
N ILE A 517 4.96 -25.23 -0.12
CA ILE A 517 3.81 -25.20 -1.02
C ILE A 517 2.74 -26.08 -0.38
N SER A 518 1.81 -25.52 0.42
CA SER A 518 0.86 -26.33 1.21
C SER A 518 -0.60 -25.96 1.19
N ASN A 519 -1.45 -26.99 1.34
CA ASN A 519 -2.91 -26.89 1.40
C ASN A 519 -3.58 -26.19 0.21
N LEU A 520 -2.99 -26.30 -0.97
CA LEU A 520 -3.69 -25.94 -2.21
C LEU A 520 -4.86 -26.90 -2.42
N ALA A 521 -6.06 -26.36 -2.64
CA ALA A 521 -7.23 -27.13 -3.05
C ALA A 521 -6.96 -27.80 -4.42
N PRO A 522 -7.81 -28.73 -4.89
CA PRO A 522 -7.58 -29.52 -6.10
C PRO A 522 -7.49 -28.77 -7.44
N ASP A 523 -7.31 -27.45 -7.47
CA ASP A 523 -7.26 -26.64 -8.69
C ASP A 523 -5.91 -25.87 -8.78
N ASP A 524 -5.30 -25.90 -9.96
CA ASP A 524 -3.83 -25.95 -10.17
C ASP A 524 -3.08 -24.60 -10.09
N PRO A 525 -1.92 -24.51 -9.40
CA PRO A 525 -0.89 -23.57 -9.81
C PRO A 525 -0.01 -24.17 -10.92
N PHE A 526 0.18 -23.38 -11.97
CA PHE A 526 1.08 -23.66 -13.08
C PHE A 526 2.37 -22.85 -12.90
N ILE A 527 3.50 -23.53 -12.79
CA ILE A 527 4.80 -22.93 -12.50
C ILE A 527 5.73 -23.11 -13.72
N VAL A 528 6.08 -22.01 -14.37
CA VAL A 528 7.06 -21.92 -15.47
C VAL A 528 8.22 -21.05 -15.00
N SER A 529 9.14 -21.61 -14.23
CA SER A 529 10.15 -20.82 -13.50
C SER A 529 11.48 -21.56 -13.45
N HIS A 530 12.58 -20.88 -13.12
CA HIS A 530 13.89 -21.48 -12.88
C HIS A 530 14.19 -21.58 -11.38
N PRO A 531 13.59 -22.54 -10.63
CA PRO A 531 13.86 -22.71 -9.20
C PRO A 531 15.21 -23.40 -8.95
N ALA A 532 16.19 -22.72 -8.39
CA ALA A 532 17.42 -23.34 -7.90
C ALA A 532 17.24 -23.82 -6.45
N ALA A 533 17.38 -25.12 -6.21
CA ALA A 533 17.28 -25.69 -4.87
C ALA A 533 18.66 -25.77 -4.23
N GLU A 534 18.95 -24.96 -3.21
CA GLU A 534 20.26 -24.97 -2.54
C GLU A 534 20.41 -26.04 -1.44
N ALA A 535 19.35 -26.82 -1.15
CA ALA A 535 19.34 -27.81 -0.07
C ALA A 535 18.10 -28.70 -0.11
N ARG A 536 17.93 -29.57 0.90
CA ARG A 536 16.69 -30.32 1.12
C ARG A 536 15.51 -29.35 1.29
N ASN A 537 14.55 -29.45 0.38
CA ASN A 537 13.28 -28.74 0.43
C ASN A 537 12.12 -29.73 0.33
N SER A 538 10.92 -29.33 0.75
CA SER A 538 9.72 -30.15 0.60
C SER A 538 8.65 -29.44 -0.23
N ILE A 539 7.77 -30.20 -0.86
CA ILE A 539 6.60 -29.71 -1.61
C ILE A 539 5.41 -30.48 -1.05
N ASN A 540 4.49 -29.83 -0.34
CA ASN A 540 3.56 -30.51 0.54
C ASN A 540 2.10 -30.07 0.39
N GLY A 541 1.30 -30.74 -0.43
CA GLY A 541 -0.09 -30.35 -0.64
C GLY A 541 -1.01 -31.47 -1.11
N ARG A 542 -2.21 -31.10 -1.55
CA ARG A 542 -3.21 -32.02 -2.13
C ARG A 542 -3.60 -31.65 -3.57
N SER A 543 -2.90 -30.71 -4.18
CA SER A 543 -3.19 -30.17 -5.52
C SER A 543 -2.42 -30.91 -6.62
N LEU A 544 -2.64 -30.52 -7.88
CA LEU A 544 -1.73 -30.85 -8.98
C LEU A 544 -0.74 -29.69 -9.14
N LEU A 545 0.54 -30.00 -9.27
CA LEU A 545 1.59 -29.04 -9.55
C LEU A 545 2.20 -29.32 -10.91
N TYR A 546 2.35 -28.28 -11.73
CA TYR A 546 2.93 -28.38 -13.06
C TYR A 546 4.16 -27.50 -13.15
N PHE A 547 5.31 -28.13 -13.38
CA PHE A 547 6.56 -27.47 -13.73
C PHE A 547 6.77 -27.63 -15.23
N SER A 548 6.99 -26.51 -15.95
CA SER A 548 7.34 -26.56 -17.36
C SER A 548 8.52 -25.67 -17.69
N HIS A 549 9.48 -26.18 -18.46
CA HIS A 549 10.71 -25.46 -18.84
C HIS A 549 11.53 -24.97 -17.65
N CYS A 550 11.40 -25.66 -16.51
CA CYS A 550 12.06 -25.29 -15.27
C CYS A 550 13.47 -25.88 -15.16
N GLN A 551 14.40 -25.12 -14.58
CA GLN A 551 15.71 -25.63 -14.19
C GLN A 551 15.81 -25.72 -12.67
N PHE A 552 16.12 -26.92 -12.17
CA PHE A 552 16.49 -27.21 -10.80
C PHE A 552 17.97 -27.55 -10.74
N LYS A 553 18.70 -26.87 -9.86
CA LYS A 553 20.12 -27.11 -9.65
C LYS A 553 20.42 -27.25 -8.18
N GLY A 554 20.97 -28.40 -7.79
CA GLY A 554 21.53 -28.64 -6.46
C GLY A 554 22.89 -27.98 -6.29
N THR A 555 23.13 -27.42 -5.11
CA THR A 555 24.40 -26.81 -4.70
C THR A 555 25.39 -27.81 -4.09
N ASP A 556 24.90 -28.97 -3.64
CA ASP A 556 25.70 -30.07 -3.10
C ASP A 556 25.13 -31.45 -3.47
N LYS A 557 25.81 -32.51 -3.05
CA LYS A 557 25.48 -33.90 -3.38
C LYS A 557 24.28 -34.48 -2.66
N ASP A 558 23.78 -33.81 -1.62
CA ASP A 558 22.72 -34.28 -0.71
C ASP A 558 21.39 -33.53 -0.92
N VAL A 559 21.35 -32.56 -1.86
CA VAL A 559 20.15 -31.81 -2.23
C VAL A 559 19.02 -32.75 -2.69
N SER A 560 17.84 -32.52 -2.11
CA SER A 560 16.64 -33.30 -2.44
C SER A 560 15.37 -32.47 -2.36
N LEU A 561 14.39 -32.85 -3.17
CA LEU A 561 13.01 -32.38 -3.09
C LEU A 561 12.14 -33.51 -2.53
N LEU A 562 11.63 -33.31 -1.32
CA LEU A 562 10.64 -34.19 -0.72
C LEU A 562 9.27 -33.87 -1.31
N ILE A 563 8.75 -34.75 -2.14
CA ILE A 563 7.43 -34.59 -2.75
C ILE A 563 6.41 -35.26 -1.82
N LYS A 564 5.63 -34.43 -1.12
CA LYS A 564 4.48 -34.79 -0.28
C LYS A 564 3.15 -34.37 -0.92
N ASN A 565 3.17 -34.00 -2.21
CA ASN A 565 1.99 -33.53 -2.94
C ASN A 565 1.27 -34.67 -3.68
N LYS A 566 -0.04 -34.52 -3.94
CA LYS A 566 -0.88 -35.52 -4.64
C LYS A 566 -0.35 -35.82 -6.04
N GLU A 567 -0.11 -34.80 -6.85
CA GLU A 567 0.42 -34.96 -8.20
C GLU A 567 1.43 -33.88 -8.55
N VAL A 568 2.56 -34.28 -9.14
CA VAL A 568 3.57 -33.35 -9.66
C VAL A 568 3.96 -33.75 -11.07
N ASN A 569 3.94 -32.77 -11.99
CA ASN A 569 4.30 -32.92 -13.39
C ASN A 569 5.56 -32.09 -13.68
N PHE A 570 6.55 -32.70 -14.33
CA PHE A 570 7.74 -32.04 -14.86
C PHE A 570 7.77 -32.22 -16.38
N ASN A 571 7.63 -31.12 -17.13
CA ASN A 571 7.60 -31.14 -18.59
C ASN A 571 8.70 -30.23 -19.17
N ALA A 572 9.61 -30.81 -19.95
CA ALA A 572 10.80 -30.11 -20.47
C ALA A 572 11.65 -29.45 -19.37
N CYS A 573 11.77 -30.09 -18.21
CA CYS A 573 12.53 -29.59 -17.08
C CYS A 573 13.97 -30.14 -17.07
N ARG A 574 14.91 -29.38 -16.53
CA ARG A 574 16.30 -29.79 -16.29
C ARG A 574 16.55 -29.87 -14.80
N LEU A 575 16.86 -31.05 -14.27
CA LEU A 575 17.14 -31.30 -12.87
C LEU A 575 18.58 -31.79 -12.74
N GLU A 576 19.44 -30.98 -12.13
CA GLU A 576 20.87 -31.27 -11.99
C GLU A 576 21.23 -31.38 -10.51
N ASN A 577 21.79 -32.52 -10.11
CA ASN A 577 22.18 -32.76 -8.72
C ASN A 577 21.03 -32.59 -7.71
N VAL A 578 19.81 -32.92 -8.12
CA VAL A 578 18.62 -32.90 -7.24
C VAL A 578 17.98 -34.28 -7.22
N SER A 579 17.82 -34.85 -6.03
CA SER A 579 17.06 -36.09 -5.84
C SER A 579 15.59 -35.81 -5.56
N LEU A 580 14.67 -36.42 -6.32
CA LEU A 580 13.24 -36.39 -6.04
C LEU A 580 12.84 -37.58 -5.17
N ILE A 581 12.24 -37.29 -4.02
CA ILE A 581 11.85 -38.30 -3.04
C ILE A 581 10.35 -38.19 -2.77
N LEU A 582 9.57 -39.12 -3.31
CA LEU A 582 8.13 -39.20 -3.03
C LEU A 582 7.90 -39.81 -1.66
N THR A 583 7.27 -39.09 -0.72
CA THR A 583 7.17 -39.60 0.66
C THR A 583 6.15 -40.72 0.83
N ALA A 584 5.15 -40.76 -0.05
CA ALA A 584 4.01 -41.69 -0.06
C ALA A 584 3.32 -41.82 1.31
N ASP A 585 3.11 -40.68 1.98
CA ASP A 585 2.24 -40.56 3.17
C ASP A 585 0.75 -40.63 2.79
N GLU A 586 0.45 -40.40 1.50
CA GLU A 586 -0.86 -40.53 0.84
C GLU A 586 -0.61 -41.08 -0.59
N PRO A 587 -1.63 -41.48 -1.36
CA PRO A 587 -1.43 -41.84 -2.77
C PRO A 587 -0.86 -40.67 -3.57
N GLN A 588 0.23 -40.91 -4.31
CA GLN A 588 0.93 -39.89 -5.09
C GLN A 588 1.11 -40.27 -6.55
N LYS A 589 1.24 -39.26 -7.40
CA LYS A 589 1.60 -39.41 -8.81
C LYS A 589 2.72 -38.45 -9.19
N ILE A 590 3.72 -38.96 -9.89
CA ILE A 590 4.75 -38.16 -10.55
C ILE A 590 4.74 -38.44 -12.05
N VAL A 591 4.81 -37.36 -12.83
CA VAL A 591 4.96 -37.39 -14.28
C VAL A 591 6.21 -36.62 -14.65
N ILE A 592 7.08 -37.22 -15.45
CA ILE A 592 8.27 -36.57 -16.01
C ILE A 592 8.29 -36.83 -17.50
N ASN A 593 8.20 -35.79 -18.34
CA ASN A 593 8.09 -35.92 -19.80
C ASN A 593 8.68 -34.69 -20.54
N GLY A 594 8.40 -34.60 -21.85
CA GLY A 594 8.77 -33.44 -22.67
C GLY A 594 10.27 -33.27 -22.85
N ASP A 595 11.01 -34.39 -22.93
CA ASP A 595 12.47 -34.42 -23.02
C ASP A 595 13.17 -33.79 -21.79
N SER A 596 12.53 -33.90 -20.61
CA SER A 596 13.14 -33.51 -19.34
C SER A 596 14.46 -34.25 -19.11
N THR A 597 15.43 -33.61 -18.45
CA THR A 597 16.74 -34.19 -18.13
C THR A 597 16.96 -34.27 -16.62
N LEU A 598 17.37 -35.44 -16.14
CA LEU A 598 17.76 -35.67 -14.75
C LEU A 598 19.22 -36.11 -14.70
N SER A 599 20.12 -35.22 -14.28
CA SER A 599 21.56 -35.50 -14.26
C SER A 599 22.16 -35.40 -12.86
N SER A 600 23.20 -36.18 -12.60
CA SER A 600 24.09 -35.91 -11.47
C SER A 600 25.50 -36.41 -11.67
N ASP A 601 26.47 -35.58 -11.27
CA ASP A 601 27.90 -35.89 -11.30
C ASP A 601 28.50 -36.24 -9.92
N GLN A 602 27.72 -36.05 -8.85
CA GLN A 602 28.19 -36.13 -7.46
C GLN A 602 27.17 -36.74 -6.48
N ALA A 603 25.91 -37.03 -6.87
CA ALA A 603 24.85 -37.30 -5.89
C ALA A 603 25.08 -38.56 -5.08
N SER A 604 24.90 -38.43 -3.76
CA SER A 604 24.94 -39.53 -2.79
C SER A 604 23.66 -40.38 -2.79
N ARG A 605 22.60 -39.89 -3.45
CA ARG A 605 21.24 -40.43 -3.42
C ARG A 605 20.74 -40.80 -4.83
N PRO A 606 19.75 -41.70 -4.91
CA PRO A 606 19.04 -41.96 -6.16
C PRO A 606 18.33 -40.70 -6.66
N LEU A 607 18.40 -40.44 -7.98
CA LEU A 607 17.70 -39.30 -8.59
C LEU A 607 16.18 -39.37 -8.39
N LEU A 608 15.62 -40.58 -8.45
CA LEU A 608 14.22 -40.87 -8.15
C LEU A 608 14.12 -41.95 -7.07
N SER A 609 13.38 -41.67 -6.00
CA SER A 609 13.12 -42.65 -4.95
C SER A 609 11.79 -42.37 -4.24
N ARG A 610 11.36 -43.33 -3.43
CA ARG A 610 10.21 -43.18 -2.54
C ARG A 610 10.51 -43.59 -1.11
N THR A 611 9.69 -43.09 -0.20
CA THR A 611 9.49 -43.63 1.15
C THR A 611 8.01 -44.00 1.35
N GLY A 612 7.59 -44.27 2.58
CA GLY A 612 6.18 -44.54 2.93
C GLY A 612 5.63 -45.86 2.37
N GLU A 613 4.33 -46.09 2.55
CA GLU A 613 3.66 -47.35 2.18
C GLU A 613 2.53 -47.16 1.15
N HIS A 614 2.03 -45.93 0.95
CA HIS A 614 0.89 -45.70 0.05
C HIS A 614 1.26 -45.90 -1.43
N PRO A 615 0.25 -46.10 -2.31
CA PRO A 615 0.46 -46.26 -3.75
C PRO A 615 1.14 -45.05 -4.39
N VAL A 616 2.15 -45.31 -5.22
CA VAL A 616 2.79 -44.28 -6.05
C VAL A 616 2.65 -44.63 -7.53
N THR A 617 2.15 -43.69 -8.31
CA THR A 617 2.10 -43.78 -9.77
C THR A 617 3.27 -43.04 -10.38
N TRP A 618 4.08 -43.74 -11.16
CA TRP A 618 5.24 -43.19 -11.86
C TRP A 618 4.95 -43.21 -13.35
N ARG A 619 5.00 -42.04 -14.00
CA ARG A 619 4.90 -41.92 -15.45
C ARG A 619 6.11 -41.19 -15.98
N LEU A 620 7.05 -41.95 -16.55
CA LEU A 620 8.32 -41.45 -17.04
C LEU A 620 8.36 -41.52 -18.57
N GLY A 621 8.72 -40.41 -19.19
CA GLY A 621 9.10 -40.32 -20.60
C GLY A 621 8.13 -39.55 -21.52
N PRO A 622 8.63 -39.01 -22.66
CA PRO A 622 10.04 -38.96 -23.10
C PRO A 622 10.93 -38.12 -22.18
N MET A 623 12.09 -38.66 -21.75
CA MET A 623 13.04 -38.00 -20.85
C MET A 623 14.44 -38.64 -20.92
N GLN A 624 15.46 -37.94 -20.44
CA GLN A 624 16.84 -38.45 -20.34
C GLN A 624 17.32 -38.41 -18.89
N THR A 625 18.13 -39.38 -18.51
CA THR A 625 18.80 -39.35 -17.22
C THR A 625 20.22 -39.89 -17.29
N GLU A 626 21.13 -39.20 -16.62
CA GLU A 626 22.58 -39.45 -16.67
C GLU A 626 23.18 -39.36 -15.27
N VAL A 627 24.00 -40.34 -14.91
CA VAL A 627 24.80 -40.32 -13.68
C VAL A 627 26.25 -40.65 -14.01
N THR A 628 27.23 -40.20 -13.22
CA THR A 628 28.64 -40.44 -13.53
C THR A 628 29.23 -41.64 -12.80
N GLY A 629 28.71 -41.99 -11.62
CA GLY A 629 29.21 -43.11 -10.83
C GLY A 629 28.63 -44.45 -11.26
N ASP A 630 29.48 -45.47 -11.42
CA ASP A 630 29.06 -46.84 -11.77
C ASP A 630 28.00 -47.42 -10.81
N ASP A 631 28.04 -47.03 -9.54
CA ASP A 631 27.11 -47.48 -8.49
C ASP A 631 26.01 -46.45 -8.16
N GLN A 632 26.02 -45.30 -8.82
CA GLN A 632 25.03 -44.25 -8.62
C GLN A 632 23.69 -44.67 -9.21
N LEU A 633 22.59 -44.37 -8.50
CA LEU A 633 21.26 -44.83 -8.86
C LEU A 633 20.48 -43.73 -9.58
N HIS A 634 19.90 -44.06 -10.73
CA HIS A 634 18.82 -43.24 -11.30
C HIS A 634 17.54 -43.44 -10.49
N ILE A 635 17.18 -44.69 -10.22
CA ILE A 635 15.91 -45.07 -9.61
C ILE A 635 16.14 -46.09 -8.51
N HIS A 636 15.50 -45.89 -7.36
CA HIS A 636 15.51 -46.84 -6.24
C HIS A 636 14.09 -47.04 -5.69
N ILE A 637 13.47 -48.17 -6.03
CA ILE A 637 12.11 -48.53 -5.60
C ILE A 637 12.12 -49.98 -5.11
N THR A 638 12.14 -50.16 -3.79
CA THR A 638 12.36 -51.48 -3.16
C THR A 638 11.25 -51.92 -2.20
N ALA A 639 10.22 -51.09 -2.03
CA ALA A 639 9.04 -51.36 -1.20
C ALA A 639 7.81 -50.57 -1.68
N GLY A 640 6.68 -50.81 -1.03
CA GLY A 640 5.40 -50.12 -1.25
C GLY A 640 4.64 -50.61 -2.49
N ILE A 641 3.46 -50.02 -2.71
CA ILE A 641 2.63 -50.24 -3.90
C ILE A 641 3.05 -49.25 -5.00
N ASN A 642 3.37 -49.76 -6.20
CA ASN A 642 3.90 -48.95 -7.29
C ASN A 642 3.21 -49.27 -8.62
N HIS A 643 2.73 -48.23 -9.28
CA HIS A 643 2.17 -48.26 -10.63
C HIS A 643 3.17 -47.58 -11.56
N TYR A 644 4.16 -48.35 -12.03
CA TYR A 644 5.32 -47.80 -12.73
C TYR A 644 5.20 -47.96 -14.25
N GLN A 645 5.36 -46.84 -14.96
CA GLN A 645 5.39 -46.77 -16.43
C GLN A 645 6.59 -45.93 -16.86
N ALA A 646 7.47 -46.48 -17.69
CA ALA A 646 8.54 -45.75 -18.35
C ALA A 646 8.54 -46.05 -19.86
N HIS A 647 8.40 -45.00 -20.68
CA HIS A 647 8.34 -45.11 -22.14
C HIS A 647 9.25 -44.08 -22.82
N HIS A 648 10.13 -44.52 -23.71
CA HIS A 648 11.10 -43.63 -24.39
C HIS A 648 12.00 -42.85 -23.41
N VAL A 649 12.48 -43.52 -22.37
CA VAL A 649 13.48 -42.98 -21.44
C VAL A 649 14.87 -43.43 -21.85
N THR A 650 15.83 -42.51 -21.89
CA THR A 650 17.25 -42.85 -22.06
C THR A 650 17.96 -42.78 -20.72
N PHE A 651 18.50 -43.91 -20.26
CA PHE A 651 19.36 -44.00 -19.08
C PHE A 651 20.82 -44.16 -19.53
N THR A 652 21.72 -43.37 -18.95
CA THR A 652 23.14 -43.36 -19.30
C THR A 652 23.99 -43.56 -18.04
N HIS A 653 24.83 -44.59 -18.06
CA HIS A 653 25.69 -45.07 -16.96
C HIS A 653 24.92 -45.50 -15.70
N GLY A 654 25.63 -45.84 -14.62
CA GLY A 654 25.07 -46.12 -13.30
C GLY A 654 24.13 -47.32 -13.20
N LYS A 655 23.14 -47.21 -12.29
CA LYS A 655 22.25 -48.30 -11.90
C LYS A 655 20.78 -47.91 -11.78
N ARG A 656 19.91 -48.90 -11.90
CA ARG A 656 18.51 -48.85 -11.47
C ARG A 656 18.19 -50.06 -10.60
N LEU A 657 17.51 -49.84 -9.48
CA LEU A 657 17.20 -50.88 -8.51
C LEU A 657 15.71 -50.97 -8.22
N PHE A 658 15.11 -52.08 -8.65
CA PHE A 658 13.74 -52.49 -8.37
C PHE A 658 13.74 -53.86 -7.67
N THR A 659 12.85 -54.11 -6.71
CA THR A 659 12.74 -55.42 -6.04
C THR A 659 11.35 -56.03 -6.23
N ASP A 660 11.26 -57.36 -6.12
CA ASP A 660 9.97 -58.08 -6.16
C ASP A 660 8.98 -57.58 -5.11
N LYS A 661 9.48 -57.22 -3.92
CA LYS A 661 8.65 -56.67 -2.84
C LYS A 661 7.89 -55.42 -3.27
N ALA A 662 8.50 -54.55 -4.08
CA ALA A 662 7.89 -53.31 -4.57
C ALA A 662 6.82 -53.53 -5.65
N PHE A 663 6.86 -54.69 -6.33
CA PHE A 663 6.04 -54.98 -7.50
C PHE A 663 5.14 -56.21 -7.37
N SER A 664 4.96 -56.72 -6.14
CA SER A 664 3.87 -57.64 -5.83
C SER A 664 2.50 -56.95 -6.03
N ARG A 665 1.47 -57.71 -6.42
CA ARG A 665 0.11 -57.17 -6.61
C ARG A 665 -0.34 -56.39 -5.37
N PRO A 666 -0.97 -55.21 -5.51
CA PRO A 666 -1.59 -54.68 -6.73
C PRO A 666 -0.67 -53.83 -7.64
N SER A 667 0.65 -53.81 -7.41
CA SER A 667 1.60 -53.07 -8.25
C SER A 667 1.66 -53.58 -9.70
N TYR A 668 2.17 -52.74 -10.60
CA TYR A 668 2.56 -53.12 -11.96
C TYR A 668 3.85 -52.40 -12.38
N PHE A 669 4.60 -53.01 -13.30
CA PHE A 669 5.85 -52.52 -13.85
C PHE A 669 5.83 -52.60 -15.36
N ILE A 670 5.81 -51.46 -16.05
CA ILE A 670 5.76 -51.39 -17.52
C ILE A 670 6.93 -50.55 -18.00
N GLU A 671 7.79 -51.15 -18.82
CA GLU A 671 8.88 -50.48 -19.54
C GLU A 671 8.82 -50.82 -21.01
N GLN A 672 8.77 -49.81 -21.88
CA GLN A 672 8.76 -50.01 -23.33
C GLN A 672 9.57 -48.95 -24.05
N ASN A 673 10.35 -49.37 -25.05
CA ASN A 673 11.15 -48.50 -25.91
C ASN A 673 12.13 -47.59 -25.14
N ASN A 674 12.61 -48.02 -23.97
CA ASN A 674 13.67 -47.30 -23.25
C ASN A 674 15.05 -47.72 -23.80
N ILE A 675 16.03 -46.82 -23.69
CA ILE A 675 17.42 -47.06 -24.10
C ILE A 675 18.29 -47.06 -22.85
N MET A 676 19.06 -48.14 -22.66
CA MET A 676 19.98 -48.32 -21.55
C MET A 676 21.41 -48.27 -22.10
N ILE A 677 22.16 -47.21 -21.85
CA ILE A 677 23.54 -47.04 -22.32
C ILE A 677 24.48 -47.21 -21.13
N ASN A 678 25.26 -48.29 -21.08
CA ASN A 678 26.13 -48.59 -19.93
C ASN A 678 25.42 -48.59 -18.56
N THR A 679 24.11 -48.82 -18.51
CA THR A 679 23.33 -48.78 -17.26
C THR A 679 23.00 -50.18 -16.78
N ARG A 680 23.37 -50.52 -15.54
CA ARG A 680 23.01 -51.80 -14.91
C ARG A 680 21.59 -51.74 -14.34
N SER A 681 20.73 -52.67 -14.73
CA SER A 681 19.34 -52.72 -14.25
C SER A 681 19.07 -53.97 -13.41
N VAL A 682 18.52 -53.79 -12.21
CA VAL A 682 17.88 -54.87 -11.44
C VAL A 682 16.37 -54.66 -11.55
N VAL A 683 15.71 -55.50 -12.36
CA VAL A 683 14.26 -55.50 -12.56
C VAL A 683 13.60 -56.62 -11.73
N PRO A 684 12.29 -56.51 -11.40
CA PRO A 684 11.60 -57.56 -10.65
C PRO A 684 11.55 -58.88 -11.43
N ALA A 685 11.75 -60.00 -10.74
CA ALA A 685 11.82 -61.35 -11.30
C ALA A 685 10.45 -62.05 -11.43
N SER A 686 9.41 -61.59 -10.72
CA SER A 686 8.11 -62.26 -10.70
C SER A 686 7.35 -62.12 -12.02
N THR A 687 7.34 -63.18 -12.83
CA THR A 687 6.72 -63.21 -14.16
C THR A 687 5.19 -63.34 -14.07
N GLY A 688 4.48 -62.26 -14.43
CA GLY A 688 3.02 -62.25 -14.59
C GLY A 688 2.58 -61.06 -15.45
N ALA A 689 1.33 -61.03 -15.92
CA ALA A 689 0.81 -60.02 -16.88
C ALA A 689 0.85 -58.54 -16.43
N HIS A 690 1.39 -58.25 -15.24
CA HIS A 690 1.56 -56.92 -14.66
C HIS A 690 3.02 -56.44 -14.71
N ILE A 691 3.94 -57.25 -15.27
CA ILE A 691 5.34 -56.89 -15.52
C ILE A 691 5.62 -57.03 -17.01
N VAL A 692 5.98 -55.93 -17.67
CA VAL A 692 6.34 -55.85 -19.09
C VAL A 692 7.64 -55.08 -19.21
N VAL A 693 8.65 -55.67 -19.87
CA VAL A 693 9.96 -55.04 -20.07
C VAL A 693 10.40 -55.24 -21.51
N GLU A 694 10.41 -54.17 -22.29
CA GLU A 694 10.79 -54.14 -23.71
C GLU A 694 11.76 -52.96 -23.94
N ASN A 695 13.03 -53.14 -23.60
CA ASN A 695 14.06 -52.10 -23.67
C ASN A 695 15.22 -52.49 -24.60
N THR A 696 15.95 -51.49 -25.09
CA THR A 696 17.21 -51.67 -25.83
C THR A 696 18.38 -51.43 -24.90
N GLU A 697 19.27 -52.42 -24.75
CA GLU A 697 20.53 -52.29 -24.01
C GLU A 697 21.69 -52.10 -25.00
N ILE A 698 22.51 -51.07 -24.77
CA ILE A 698 23.65 -50.66 -25.62
C ILE A 698 24.93 -50.65 -24.80
#